data_AF-Q3JJK3-F1
#
_entry.id   AF-Q3JJK3-F1
#
_cell.length_a   1.000
_cell.length_b   1.000
_cell.length_c   1.000
_cell.angle_alpha   90.00
_cell.angle_beta   90.00
_cell.angle_gamma   90.00
#
_symmetry.space_group_name_H-M   'P 1'
#
loop_
_entity.id
_entity.type
_entity.pdbx_description
1 polymer ?
#
loop_
_entity_poly.entity_id
_entity_poly.type
_entity_poly.pdbx_seq_one_letter_code
_entity_poly.pdbx_strand_id
1 'polypeptide(L)'
;MNAHLPAGALVPLVTRHTDIAIAAPLRGTTTLPPVAWERIGQHAPVRIAPGARAPDDPLPRADIVVITWTSAEWFALDHVFVDSAHTGDYNDYAWKQAWLPYTRGASPYAADAKSGALWGLFQMVRIVDRSGRPWNVLLFKSNAHLAHSPWLDGLSAMLRCIVEDARPDRIYTIGTAGGARHDQRLGDTVLANAALLELQRPQNATSPEGGNMYRCPTWYPSTALVGEVESQLLFRMSEIVTPQSLAALFDELKARHPDDPGLGELTLADLLNDAIRPECLRTPAIRPLKDAPLLTTDFYYIAEGNDAHAYSCLEMDDAIIAQQANRLGVRFACVRNISDPIVRRRTDRGTPISEAVRADWSGLIYSTFGLQTSYNGALATWATIAGEGSAAYNPSREHPPADEADPLEVQLAFQVRSCGTCSFFWPADPKKRTYGPYTAFDFDTTVPYPASANGRSGAVRWLSGRTRPPAFPNGEVIDGCRKAPIMTIGINPNLTAFLPGQTGAAWCYPDFSSDGDTDAWAKYAWYYRYRTVYQEKLDLDFVRRFMLPERRVIAARGGEVTGAARIDDNPAWSITVRYDGDAADTTIPIPGEPGDFPYVLLFDTYRPHNRFAAGDVLAARVSVPEGIQVEVLQQPQSYYLQMVPVLERFERTLRDGGHPGASLHVGEDVCQLDMVACASPHWKPGFLGGSDASVTAIVDNCVSRNAWAIKQMVQTRPALLYIVSESSWNMFHAALGAHVRRDPPLSSHPADKDYTLLKETTDPEHPAYVEFDVTIDGMRYAHRTRLVITPHFSYNSFFLQQYRMSTQDWHAFGAAQPGCVAALTPQNGFTLVLPTQAYPDDYVAIQLPADASAANAARAWLANQFPDAARTLGTYFVDAHASMASVLDELYANHTLTWHDTDSGGYLSRNEGSCRFCVNRHWQFPNECRYDKTHEPPPPAGFLAKVARHLVATGKPAAENATTGAPL
;
A
#
# COMPACT_ATOMS: atom_id res chain seq x y z
N MET A 1 26.17 -23.53 -4.12
CA MET A 1 27.48 -23.76 -3.47
C MET A 1 28.47 -22.83 -4.12
N ASN A 2 28.95 -21.81 -3.40
CA ASN A 2 29.96 -20.89 -3.92
C ASN A 2 31.33 -21.57 -3.84
N ALA A 3 32.20 -21.33 -4.84
CA ALA A 3 33.56 -21.84 -4.85
C ALA A 3 34.31 -21.34 -3.61
N HIS A 4 34.92 -22.26 -2.86
CA HIS A 4 35.78 -21.93 -1.73
C HIS A 4 36.94 -21.05 -2.22
N LEU A 5 37.15 -19.90 -1.56
CA LEU A 5 38.33 -19.07 -1.80
C LEU A 5 39.58 -19.87 -1.40
N PRO A 6 40.65 -19.89 -2.23
CA PRO A 6 41.91 -20.53 -1.85
C PRO A 6 42.47 -19.90 -0.58
N ALA A 7 43.06 -20.72 0.30
CA ALA A 7 43.78 -20.22 1.47
C ALA A 7 44.85 -19.21 1.03
N GLY A 8 44.77 -17.97 1.52
CA GLY A 8 45.69 -16.88 1.17
C GLY A 8 45.19 -15.87 0.12
N ALA A 9 44.03 -16.10 -0.52
CA ALA A 9 43.50 -15.19 -1.55
C ALA A 9 43.14 -13.78 -1.03
N LEU A 10 42.87 -13.65 0.27
CA LEU A 10 42.57 -12.37 0.91
C LEU A 10 43.82 -11.58 1.28
N VAL A 11 44.97 -12.24 1.51
CA VAL A 11 46.20 -11.62 2.04
C VAL A 11 46.66 -10.37 1.27
N PRO A 12 46.58 -10.31 -0.07
CA PRO A 12 46.96 -9.11 -0.84
C PRO A 12 46.02 -7.91 -0.67
N LEU A 13 44.79 -8.14 -0.18
CA LEU A 13 43.72 -7.13 -0.11
C LEU A 13 43.54 -6.56 1.31
N VAL A 14 44.15 -7.20 2.30
CA VAL A 14 43.92 -7.02 3.74
C VAL A 14 44.89 -5.98 4.32
N THR A 15 44.43 -5.16 5.28
CA THR A 15 45.25 -4.13 5.96
C THR A 15 45.79 -4.58 7.31
N ARG A 16 46.78 -3.84 7.85
CA ARG A 16 47.34 -4.08 9.20
C ARG A 16 46.31 -3.98 10.35
N HIS A 17 45.17 -3.32 10.13
CA HIS A 17 44.12 -3.10 11.14
C HIS A 17 42.87 -3.93 10.89
N THR A 18 42.97 -4.96 10.06
CA THR A 18 41.84 -5.86 9.81
C THR A 18 41.76 -6.96 10.85
N ASP A 19 40.60 -7.09 11.48
CA ASP A 19 40.26 -8.25 12.31
C ASP A 19 39.99 -9.53 11.47
N ILE A 20 40.50 -9.60 10.24
CA ILE A 20 40.32 -10.72 9.29
C ILE A 20 41.51 -11.69 9.35
N ALA A 21 42.62 -11.31 10.00
CA ALA A 21 43.72 -12.22 10.32
C ALA A 21 43.36 -13.14 11.50
N ILE A 22 44.18 -14.17 11.75
CA ILE A 22 44.05 -15.03 12.95
C ILE A 22 44.10 -14.11 14.18
N ALA A 23 42.94 -13.86 14.78
CA ALA A 23 42.82 -13.01 15.94
C ALA A 23 43.54 -13.64 17.15
N ALA A 24 43.94 -12.80 18.11
CA ALA A 24 44.18 -13.32 19.45
C ALA A 24 42.91 -14.05 19.93
N PRO A 25 43.02 -15.17 20.67
CA PRO A 25 41.86 -15.87 21.20
C PRO A 25 40.98 -14.90 21.99
N LEU A 26 39.65 -14.96 21.79
CA LEU A 26 38.72 -14.26 22.68
C LEU A 26 38.94 -14.74 24.12
N ARG A 27 38.74 -13.83 25.07
CA ARG A 27 38.78 -14.18 26.50
C ARG A 27 37.38 -14.67 26.90
N GLY A 28 37.33 -15.61 27.84
CA GLY A 28 36.07 -16.18 28.31
C GLY A 28 35.46 -17.20 27.35
N THR A 29 34.13 -17.27 27.34
CA THR A 29 33.38 -18.27 26.56
C THR A 29 33.43 -17.93 25.08
N THR A 30 33.91 -18.87 24.25
CA THR A 30 34.06 -18.69 22.80
C THR A 30 32.88 -19.24 22.00
N THR A 31 31.84 -19.74 22.67
CA THR A 31 30.69 -20.37 22.04
C THR A 31 29.41 -19.55 22.17
N LEU A 32 28.52 -19.70 21.20
CA LEU A 32 27.17 -19.13 21.18
C LEU A 32 26.13 -20.26 21.11
N PRO A 33 25.03 -20.17 21.88
CA PRO A 33 24.00 -21.21 21.88
C PRO A 33 23.17 -21.19 20.58
N PRO A 34 22.57 -22.33 20.17
CA PRO A 34 21.57 -22.34 19.10
C PRO A 34 20.44 -21.35 19.38
N VAL A 35 19.86 -20.76 18.33
CA VAL A 35 18.67 -19.91 18.46
C VAL A 35 17.41 -20.76 18.40
N ALA A 36 16.61 -20.73 19.46
CA ALA A 36 15.38 -21.53 19.59
C ALA A 36 14.16 -20.83 18.96
N TRP A 37 14.18 -20.63 17.64
CA TRP A 37 13.15 -19.89 16.88
C TRP A 37 11.72 -20.41 17.11
N GLU A 38 11.57 -21.72 17.31
CA GLU A 38 10.28 -22.37 17.55
C GLU A 38 9.58 -21.90 18.84
N ARG A 39 10.34 -21.41 19.83
CA ARG A 39 9.78 -20.90 21.09
C ARG A 39 8.93 -19.65 20.91
N ILE A 40 9.18 -18.90 19.84
CA ILE A 40 8.45 -17.68 19.50
C ILE A 40 7.63 -17.83 18.21
N GLY A 41 7.48 -19.07 17.71
CA GLY A 41 6.70 -19.37 16.51
C GLY A 41 7.31 -18.80 15.23
N GLN A 42 8.63 -18.65 15.16
CA GLN A 42 9.34 -18.07 14.03
C GLN A 42 10.28 -19.08 13.36
N HIS A 43 10.82 -18.69 12.20
CA HIS A 43 11.81 -19.48 11.46
C HIS A 43 13.15 -18.75 11.39
N ALA A 44 14.22 -19.53 11.34
CA ALA A 44 15.56 -19.02 11.10
C ALA A 44 15.64 -18.26 9.77
N PRO A 45 16.47 -17.20 9.67
CA PRO A 45 16.82 -16.63 8.38
C PRO A 45 17.39 -17.68 7.44
N VAL A 46 17.08 -17.55 6.15
CA VAL A 46 17.49 -18.51 5.13
C VAL A 46 18.63 -17.93 4.31
N ARG A 47 19.79 -18.60 4.30
CA ARG A 47 20.90 -18.21 3.42
C ARG A 47 20.49 -18.29 1.96
N ILE A 48 20.78 -17.24 1.19
CA ILE A 48 20.53 -17.20 -0.27
C ILE A 48 21.85 -16.98 -1.02
N ALA A 49 21.98 -17.58 -2.21
CA ALA A 49 23.22 -17.50 -2.97
C ALA A 49 23.38 -16.13 -3.65
N PRO A 50 24.49 -15.39 -3.43
CA PRO A 50 24.75 -14.12 -4.12
C PRO A 50 25.21 -14.29 -5.57
N GLY A 51 25.28 -15.52 -6.09
CA GLY A 51 25.87 -15.85 -7.39
C GLY A 51 27.41 -15.90 -7.35
N ALA A 52 28.01 -16.41 -8.43
CA ALA A 52 29.46 -16.34 -8.63
C ALA A 52 29.86 -14.89 -8.94
N ARG A 53 30.83 -14.36 -8.18
CA ARG A 53 31.24 -12.96 -8.28
C ARG A 53 32.69 -12.73 -7.86
N ALA A 54 33.36 -11.82 -8.54
CA ALA A 54 34.69 -11.32 -8.20
C ALA A 54 34.60 -10.19 -7.14
N PRO A 55 35.70 -9.90 -6.41
CA PRO A 55 35.69 -8.86 -5.36
C PRO A 55 35.29 -7.45 -5.85
N ASP A 56 35.56 -7.13 -7.12
CA ASP A 56 35.30 -5.82 -7.73
C ASP A 56 33.92 -5.73 -8.43
N ASP A 57 33.16 -6.84 -8.45
CA ASP A 57 31.82 -6.87 -9.01
C ASP A 57 30.83 -6.06 -8.14
N PRO A 58 29.77 -5.47 -8.75
CA PRO A 58 28.70 -4.80 -8.00
C PRO A 58 28.03 -5.73 -6.98
N LEU A 59 27.80 -5.26 -5.74
CA LEU A 59 27.02 -6.03 -4.74
C LEU A 59 25.66 -6.47 -5.29
N PRO A 60 25.15 -7.65 -4.87
CA PRO A 60 23.80 -8.07 -5.23
C PRO A 60 22.76 -7.09 -4.67
N ARG A 61 21.63 -6.97 -5.38
CA ARG A 61 20.48 -6.21 -4.90
C ARG A 61 20.00 -6.77 -3.56
N ALA A 62 19.74 -5.88 -2.62
CA ALA A 62 19.20 -6.22 -1.31
C ALA A 62 18.18 -5.16 -0.88
N ASP A 63 17.15 -5.56 -0.15
CA ASP A 63 16.16 -4.65 0.43
C ASP A 63 16.73 -3.97 1.69
N ILE A 64 17.56 -4.69 2.44
CA ILE A 64 18.16 -4.28 3.72
C ILE A 64 19.67 -4.54 3.68
N VAL A 65 20.47 -3.61 4.19
CA VAL A 65 21.89 -3.83 4.49
C VAL A 65 22.11 -3.81 6.00
N VAL A 66 22.87 -4.76 6.53
CA VAL A 66 23.25 -4.86 7.94
C VAL A 66 24.78 -4.79 8.04
N ILE A 67 25.32 -3.74 8.64
CA ILE A 67 26.77 -3.48 8.74
C ILE A 67 27.27 -3.75 10.15
N THR A 68 28.41 -4.43 10.27
CA THR A 68 29.10 -4.69 11.54
C THR A 68 30.62 -4.58 11.41
N TRP A 69 31.39 -4.58 12.49
CA TRP A 69 32.84 -4.27 12.45
C TRP A 69 33.72 -5.36 13.05
N THR A 70 33.58 -5.65 14.34
CA THR A 70 34.57 -6.46 15.07
C THR A 70 34.39 -7.95 14.78
N SER A 71 35.43 -8.77 15.02
CA SER A 71 35.30 -10.23 14.81
C SER A 71 34.21 -10.88 15.67
N ALA A 72 34.00 -10.41 16.90
CA ALA A 72 32.97 -10.94 17.80
C ALA A 72 31.56 -10.60 17.28
N GLU A 73 31.36 -9.37 16.81
CA GLU A 73 30.09 -8.97 16.18
C GLU A 73 29.85 -9.71 14.87
N TRP A 74 30.88 -9.88 14.05
CA TRP A 74 30.81 -10.62 12.79
C TRP A 74 30.39 -12.07 13.03
N PHE A 75 30.98 -12.74 14.02
CA PHE A 75 30.61 -14.10 14.37
C PHE A 75 29.19 -14.19 14.93
N ALA A 76 28.78 -13.27 15.81
CA ALA A 76 27.42 -13.22 16.31
C ALA A 76 26.39 -13.00 15.18
N LEU A 77 26.71 -12.12 14.22
CA LEU A 77 25.89 -11.87 13.05
C LEU A 77 25.78 -13.12 12.15
N ASP A 78 26.90 -13.80 11.89
CA ASP A 78 26.92 -15.07 11.15
C ASP A 78 26.09 -16.15 11.86
N HIS A 79 26.31 -16.34 13.16
CA HIS A 79 25.61 -17.33 13.96
C HIS A 79 24.09 -17.11 13.97
N VAL A 80 23.62 -15.88 14.18
CA VAL A 80 22.17 -15.60 14.22
C VAL A 80 21.53 -15.66 12.83
N PHE A 81 22.18 -15.10 11.80
CA PHE A 81 21.56 -14.93 10.48
C PHE A 81 21.89 -16.03 9.47
N VAL A 82 22.96 -16.81 9.68
CA VAL A 82 23.46 -17.78 8.68
C VAL A 82 23.36 -19.21 9.20
N ASP A 83 23.83 -19.49 10.42
CA ASP A 83 23.87 -20.84 10.99
C ASP A 83 23.50 -20.89 12.47
N SER A 84 22.20 -20.77 12.77
CA SER A 84 21.68 -20.68 14.13
C SER A 84 21.20 -21.99 14.74
N ALA A 85 21.27 -23.10 13.99
CA ALA A 85 20.68 -24.38 14.38
C ALA A 85 21.52 -25.16 15.40
N HIS A 86 22.79 -24.83 15.53
CA HIS A 86 23.77 -25.56 16.34
C HIS A 86 24.53 -24.60 17.24
N THR A 87 25.27 -25.13 18.21
CA THR A 87 26.20 -24.32 19.01
C THR A 87 27.31 -23.82 18.09
N GLY A 88 27.49 -22.51 18.01
CA GLY A 88 28.58 -21.91 17.26
C GLY A 88 29.86 -21.90 18.09
N ASP A 89 31.01 -22.11 17.46
CA ASP A 89 32.33 -21.90 18.05
C ASP A 89 33.09 -20.82 17.28
N TYR A 90 33.40 -19.71 17.94
CA TYR A 90 34.14 -18.59 17.37
C TYR A 90 35.50 -19.02 16.81
N ASN A 91 36.13 -20.03 17.42
CA ASN A 91 37.45 -20.49 17.01
C ASN A 91 37.42 -21.37 15.76
N ASP A 92 36.26 -21.88 15.35
CA ASP A 92 36.12 -22.53 14.06
C ASP A 92 36.26 -21.47 12.97
N TYR A 93 37.27 -21.56 12.12
CA TYR A 93 37.52 -20.55 11.09
C TYR A 93 36.72 -20.79 9.80
N ALA A 94 36.00 -21.91 9.69
CA ALA A 94 35.30 -22.29 8.47
C ALA A 94 34.20 -21.28 8.08
N TRP A 95 33.50 -20.69 9.06
CA TRP A 95 32.45 -19.71 8.80
C TRP A 95 32.99 -18.46 8.11
N LYS A 96 34.19 -17.97 8.47
CA LYS A 96 34.82 -16.81 7.82
C LYS A 96 35.07 -17.02 6.33
N GLN A 97 35.41 -18.24 5.94
CA GLN A 97 35.69 -18.60 4.53
C GLN A 97 34.41 -18.62 3.67
N ALA A 98 33.24 -18.69 4.30
CA ALA A 98 31.98 -18.68 3.58
C ALA A 98 31.60 -17.29 3.04
N TRP A 99 32.18 -16.22 3.60
CA TRP A 99 31.90 -14.83 3.25
C TRP A 99 32.74 -14.35 2.06
N LEU A 100 32.17 -13.46 1.26
CA LEU A 100 32.77 -13.01 0.00
C LEU A 100 33.35 -11.60 0.14
N PRO A 101 34.54 -11.31 -0.42
CA PRO A 101 35.17 -9.98 -0.35
C PRO A 101 34.49 -8.97 -1.27
N TYR A 102 34.59 -7.68 -0.90
CA TYR A 102 34.14 -6.56 -1.70
C TYR A 102 35.19 -5.43 -1.72
N THR A 103 35.58 -5.00 -2.92
CA THR A 103 36.67 -4.02 -3.15
C THR A 103 36.29 -2.90 -4.09
N ARG A 104 35.07 -2.90 -4.64
CA ARG A 104 34.66 -1.97 -5.70
C ARG A 104 34.71 -0.53 -5.21
N GLY A 105 35.41 0.32 -5.96
CA GLY A 105 35.58 1.73 -5.64
C GLY A 105 36.58 2.03 -4.51
N ALA A 106 37.28 1.03 -3.99
CA ALA A 106 38.20 1.18 -2.86
C ALA A 106 39.58 1.75 -3.22
N SER A 107 40.02 1.56 -4.46
CA SER A 107 41.39 1.88 -4.86
C SER A 107 41.86 3.31 -4.58
N PRO A 108 41.04 4.37 -4.68
CA PRO A 108 41.49 5.74 -4.37
C PRO A 108 41.79 5.97 -2.89
N TYR A 109 41.30 5.10 -2.01
CA TYR A 109 41.45 5.21 -0.56
C TYR A 109 42.52 4.26 -0.01
N ALA A 110 43.13 3.46 -0.88
CA ALA A 110 44.18 2.49 -0.57
C ALA A 110 45.60 3.11 -0.57
N ALA A 111 45.74 4.35 -0.07
CA ALA A 111 46.94 5.17 -0.24
C ALA A 111 48.21 4.62 0.44
N ASP A 112 48.09 3.66 1.37
CA ASP A 112 49.20 2.96 1.97
C ASP A 112 48.82 1.50 2.37
N ALA A 113 49.81 0.73 2.83
CA ALA A 113 49.65 -0.65 3.26
C ALA A 113 48.70 -0.83 4.49
N LYS A 114 48.34 0.26 5.18
CA LYS A 114 47.37 0.26 6.29
C LYS A 114 45.94 0.53 5.84
N SER A 115 45.73 1.06 4.64
CA SER A 115 44.38 1.35 4.11
C SER A 115 43.80 0.22 3.25
N GLY A 116 44.63 -0.45 2.44
CA GLY A 116 44.24 -1.56 1.54
C GLY A 116 43.01 -1.29 0.66
N ALA A 117 42.60 -2.28 -0.13
CA ALA A 117 41.47 -2.14 -1.07
C ALA A 117 40.21 -2.92 -0.64
N LEU A 118 40.24 -3.57 0.53
CA LEU A 118 39.10 -4.36 1.02
C LEU A 118 38.16 -3.49 1.85
N TRP A 119 36.99 -3.21 1.31
CA TRP A 119 35.87 -2.58 2.04
C TRP A 119 35.28 -3.48 3.09
N GLY A 120 35.16 -4.77 2.78
CA GLY A 120 34.59 -5.71 3.72
C GLY A 120 34.30 -7.06 3.11
N LEU A 121 33.60 -7.86 3.90
CA LEU A 121 33.13 -9.19 3.55
C LEU A 121 31.60 -9.21 3.64
N PHE A 122 30.91 -9.95 2.80
CA PHE A 122 29.45 -10.01 2.83
C PHE A 122 28.85 -11.42 2.66
N GLN A 123 27.60 -11.56 3.11
CA GLN A 123 26.69 -12.68 2.88
C GLN A 123 25.31 -12.17 2.48
N MET A 124 24.48 -13.06 1.93
CA MET A 124 23.08 -12.79 1.67
C MET A 124 22.20 -13.79 2.42
N VAL A 125 21.18 -13.26 3.09
CA VAL A 125 20.16 -14.04 3.79
C VAL A 125 18.79 -13.49 3.46
N ARG A 126 17.77 -14.27 3.80
CA ARG A 126 16.37 -13.91 3.65
C ARG A 126 15.65 -14.01 4.98
N ILE A 127 14.92 -12.96 5.32
CA ILE A 127 14.05 -12.90 6.49
C ILE A 127 12.62 -12.72 5.99
N VAL A 128 11.68 -13.48 6.55
CA VAL A 128 10.26 -13.29 6.29
C VAL A 128 9.70 -12.48 7.44
N ASP A 129 9.03 -11.38 7.12
CA ASP A 129 8.39 -10.55 8.13
C ASP A 129 7.02 -11.09 8.55
N ARG A 130 6.35 -10.40 9.47
CA ARG A 130 5.06 -10.85 10.00
C ARG A 130 3.95 -10.91 8.94
N SER A 131 4.05 -10.10 7.87
CA SER A 131 3.10 -10.10 6.75
C SER A 131 3.32 -11.26 5.76
N GLY A 132 4.40 -12.03 5.94
CA GLY A 132 4.80 -13.08 5.00
C GLY A 132 5.68 -12.55 3.86
N ARG A 133 6.07 -11.27 3.90
CA ARG A 133 6.95 -10.70 2.89
C ARG A 133 8.39 -11.16 3.10
N PRO A 134 9.07 -11.63 2.04
CA PRO A 134 10.49 -11.87 2.08
C PRO A 134 11.31 -10.58 1.93
N TRP A 135 12.30 -10.41 2.80
CA TRP A 135 13.33 -9.38 2.75
C TRP A 135 14.67 -10.00 2.37
N ASN A 136 15.30 -9.50 1.31
CA ASN A 136 16.68 -9.83 1.00
C ASN A 136 17.61 -8.94 1.81
N VAL A 137 18.43 -9.56 2.66
CA VAL A 137 19.31 -8.87 3.59
C VAL A 137 20.76 -9.14 3.21
N LEU A 138 21.50 -8.07 2.92
CA LEU A 138 22.94 -8.11 2.73
C LEU A 138 23.61 -7.87 4.08
N LEU A 139 24.28 -8.90 4.60
CA LEU A 139 25.10 -8.81 5.80
C LEU A 139 26.50 -8.37 5.39
N PHE A 140 27.06 -7.36 6.05
CA PHE A 140 28.33 -6.76 5.67
C PHE A 140 29.23 -6.57 6.89
N LYS A 141 30.39 -7.22 6.89
CA LYS A 141 31.46 -6.96 7.84
C LYS A 141 32.39 -5.90 7.26
N SER A 142 32.42 -4.73 7.88
CA SER A 142 33.23 -3.58 7.49
C SER A 142 34.71 -3.77 7.83
N ASN A 143 35.55 -3.21 6.96
CA ASN A 143 36.95 -2.92 7.24
C ASN A 143 37.25 -1.41 7.28
N ALA A 144 36.28 -0.57 6.93
CA ALA A 144 36.39 0.87 7.10
C ALA A 144 35.83 1.26 8.48
N HIS A 145 36.52 2.19 9.16
CA HIS A 145 36.18 2.62 10.51
C HIS A 145 36.53 4.10 10.65
N LEU A 146 35.79 4.86 11.46
CA LEU A 146 36.04 6.31 11.61
C LEU A 146 37.39 6.62 12.30
N ALA A 147 37.75 5.81 13.30
CA ALA A 147 38.96 6.00 14.11
C ALA A 147 40.23 5.31 13.58
N HIS A 148 40.16 4.67 12.40
CA HIS A 148 41.30 4.03 11.75
C HIS A 148 41.27 4.31 10.24
N SER A 149 42.40 4.20 9.54
CA SER A 149 42.41 4.32 8.09
C SER A 149 41.40 3.33 7.47
N PRO A 150 40.55 3.75 6.51
CA PRO A 150 40.59 4.97 5.70
C PRO A 150 39.79 6.18 6.24
N TRP A 151 39.48 6.21 7.53
CA TRP A 151 38.85 7.32 8.25
C TRP A 151 37.47 7.73 7.69
N LEU A 152 37.03 8.97 7.97
CA LEU A 152 35.73 9.49 7.56
C LEU A 152 35.47 9.37 6.04
N ASP A 153 36.46 9.73 5.23
CA ASP A 153 36.32 9.75 3.77
C ASP A 153 36.13 8.35 3.18
N GLY A 154 36.91 7.38 3.65
CA GLY A 154 36.78 6.00 3.20
C GLY A 154 35.52 5.32 3.72
N LEU A 155 35.11 5.57 4.97
CA LEU A 155 33.84 5.07 5.50
C LEU A 155 32.65 5.63 4.69
N SER A 156 32.70 6.92 4.35
CA SER A 156 31.70 7.57 3.49
C SER A 156 31.68 6.98 2.07
N ALA A 157 32.86 6.70 1.50
CA ALA A 157 32.98 6.12 0.17
C ALA A 157 32.46 4.68 0.12
N MET A 158 32.81 3.85 1.10
CA MET A 158 32.30 2.49 1.23
C MET A 158 30.77 2.47 1.21
N LEU A 159 30.15 3.35 1.99
CA LEU A 159 28.69 3.39 2.07
C LEU A 159 28.03 3.83 0.76
N ARG A 160 28.62 4.80 0.03
CA ARG A 160 28.14 5.16 -1.32
C ARG A 160 28.18 3.95 -2.25
N CYS A 161 29.30 3.22 -2.28
CA CYS A 161 29.43 2.02 -3.11
C CYS A 161 28.39 0.95 -2.75
N ILE A 162 28.16 0.71 -1.44
CA ILE A 162 27.14 -0.23 -0.97
C ILE A 162 25.75 0.19 -1.45
N VAL A 163 25.37 1.46 -1.31
CA VAL A 163 24.04 1.95 -1.68
C VAL A 163 23.85 1.95 -3.20
N GLU A 164 24.85 2.35 -3.98
CA GLU A 164 24.80 2.36 -5.45
C GLU A 164 24.59 0.95 -6.02
N ASP A 165 25.30 -0.04 -5.46
CA ASP A 165 25.25 -1.42 -5.92
C ASP A 165 24.03 -2.17 -5.36
N ALA A 166 23.85 -2.24 -4.04
CA ALA A 166 22.80 -3.05 -3.42
C ALA A 166 21.41 -2.39 -3.51
N ARG A 167 21.34 -1.06 -3.59
CA ARG A 167 20.11 -0.24 -3.61
C ARG A 167 19.12 -0.57 -2.49
N PRO A 168 19.54 -0.58 -1.22
CA PRO A 168 18.66 -0.89 -0.10
C PRO A 168 17.58 0.17 0.11
N ASP A 169 16.44 -0.25 0.65
CA ASP A 169 15.43 0.64 1.25
C ASP A 169 15.93 1.21 2.59
N ARG A 170 16.68 0.40 3.34
CA ARG A 170 17.16 0.74 4.68
C ARG A 170 18.47 0.06 5.08
N ILE A 171 19.16 0.68 6.02
CA ILE A 171 20.46 0.23 6.55
C ILE A 171 20.37 0.09 8.07
N TYR A 172 20.89 -1.02 8.58
CA TYR A 172 21.15 -1.22 10.00
C TYR A 172 22.65 -1.20 10.22
N THR A 173 23.10 -0.51 11.24
CA THR A 173 24.41 -0.76 11.83
C THR A 173 24.22 -1.55 13.10
N ILE A 174 25.05 -2.56 13.30
CA ILE A 174 25.06 -3.39 14.49
C ILE A 174 26.47 -3.40 15.04
N GLY A 175 26.58 -3.19 16.33
CA GLY A 175 27.88 -3.26 16.98
C GLY A 175 27.80 -3.08 18.48
N THR A 176 28.98 -3.14 19.07
CA THR A 176 29.20 -2.95 20.49
C THR A 176 29.25 -1.46 20.83
N ALA A 177 28.84 -1.09 22.05
CA ALA A 177 28.87 0.28 22.52
C ALA A 177 29.08 0.36 24.04
N GLY A 178 29.64 1.51 24.46
CA GLY A 178 29.72 1.90 25.85
C GLY A 178 28.36 2.37 26.38
N GLY A 179 28.02 1.93 27.59
CA GLY A 179 26.80 2.38 28.28
C GLY A 179 26.91 3.85 28.73
N ALA A 180 25.86 4.62 28.45
CA ALA A 180 25.78 6.03 28.85
C ALA A 180 25.07 6.23 30.19
N ARG A 181 24.36 5.21 30.70
CA ARG A 181 23.50 5.30 31.90
C ARG A 181 23.66 4.10 32.83
N HIS A 182 23.36 4.29 34.11
CA HIS A 182 23.42 3.22 35.12
C HIS A 182 22.35 2.13 34.95
N ASP A 183 21.25 2.43 34.27
CA ASP A 183 20.19 1.46 33.98
C ASP A 183 20.45 0.64 32.71
N GLN A 184 21.49 0.97 31.94
CA GLN A 184 21.93 0.24 30.75
C GLN A 184 22.91 -0.86 31.13
N ARG A 185 22.41 -2.08 31.18
CA ARG A 185 23.15 -3.23 31.71
C ARG A 185 23.98 -3.88 30.63
N LEU A 186 25.04 -4.59 31.03
CA LEU A 186 25.81 -5.44 30.13
C LEU A 186 24.86 -6.43 29.42
N GLY A 187 24.92 -6.45 28.09
CA GLY A 187 24.08 -7.31 27.25
C GLY A 187 22.68 -6.76 26.95
N ASP A 188 22.31 -5.58 27.47
CA ASP A 188 21.20 -4.81 26.91
C ASP A 188 21.56 -4.36 25.48
N THR A 189 20.54 -4.16 24.64
CA THR A 189 20.69 -3.62 23.29
C THR A 189 19.92 -2.31 23.18
N VAL A 190 20.57 -1.26 22.70
CA VAL A 190 19.95 0.03 22.36
C VAL A 190 19.55 0.02 20.90
N LEU A 191 18.34 0.48 20.62
CA LEU A 191 17.84 0.76 19.28
C LEU A 191 17.65 2.27 19.13
N ALA A 192 18.31 2.88 18.14
CA ALA A 192 18.25 4.32 17.90
C ALA A 192 18.14 4.63 16.39
N ASN A 193 17.67 5.82 16.06
CA ASN A 193 17.59 6.37 14.70
C ASN A 193 18.22 7.77 14.62
N ALA A 194 19.05 8.13 15.60
CA ALA A 194 19.74 9.41 15.67
C ALA A 194 21.17 9.21 16.19
N ALA A 195 22.12 9.98 15.65
CA ALA A 195 23.55 9.91 15.99
C ALA A 195 24.16 11.32 15.95
N LEU A 196 24.89 11.70 17.00
CA LEU A 196 25.67 12.94 17.10
C LEU A 196 27.15 12.64 16.82
N LEU A 197 27.80 13.44 16.00
CA LEU A 197 29.21 13.27 15.65
C LEU A 197 30.13 14.21 16.43
N GLU A 198 31.16 13.68 17.08
CA GLU A 198 32.25 14.46 17.67
C GLU A 198 33.62 13.98 17.17
N LEU A 199 34.45 14.92 16.71
CA LEU A 199 35.73 14.62 16.06
C LEU A 199 36.87 15.33 16.77
N GLN A 200 37.93 14.60 17.09
CA GLN A 200 39.16 15.14 17.68
C GLN A 200 40.43 14.73 16.92
N ARG A 201 40.42 13.65 16.12
CA ARG A 201 41.64 13.25 15.42
C ARG A 201 41.97 14.23 14.30
N PRO A 202 43.25 14.59 14.09
CA PRO A 202 43.66 15.49 13.01
C PRO A 202 43.19 15.07 11.61
N GLN A 203 43.02 13.75 11.38
CA GLN A 203 42.55 13.20 10.11
C GLN A 203 41.09 13.56 9.81
N ASN A 204 40.26 13.78 10.84
CA ASN A 204 38.83 14.05 10.69
C ASN A 204 38.43 15.45 11.21
N ALA A 205 39.19 16.03 12.14
CA ALA A 205 38.82 17.24 12.89
C ALA A 205 38.65 18.50 12.02
N THR A 206 39.15 18.51 10.79
CA THR A 206 38.90 19.60 9.82
C THR A 206 37.58 19.45 9.07
N SER A 207 36.87 18.34 9.27
CA SER A 207 35.58 18.09 8.65
C SER A 207 34.51 19.03 9.21
N PRO A 208 33.70 19.69 8.35
CA PRO A 208 32.59 20.54 8.80
C PRO A 208 31.45 19.74 9.45
N GLU A 209 31.58 18.41 9.50
CA GLU A 209 30.56 17.50 9.99
C GLU A 209 30.62 17.32 11.52
N GLY A 210 31.74 17.67 12.16
CA GLY A 210 31.89 17.60 13.61
C GLY A 210 30.89 18.51 14.32
N GLY A 211 30.20 17.97 15.33
CA GLY A 211 29.14 18.63 16.08
C GLY A 211 27.74 18.47 15.49
N ASN A 212 27.59 17.88 14.30
CA ASN A 212 26.28 17.67 13.68
C ASN A 212 25.58 16.41 14.20
N MET A 213 24.25 16.49 14.29
CA MET A 213 23.37 15.37 14.58
C MET A 213 22.63 14.94 13.31
N TYR A 214 22.58 13.63 13.07
CA TYR A 214 21.84 13.03 11.97
C TYR A 214 20.74 12.15 12.52
N ARG A 215 19.52 12.29 11.98
CA ARG A 215 18.33 11.55 12.37
C ARG A 215 17.64 10.97 11.14
N CYS A 216 17.01 9.80 11.26
CA CYS A 216 16.07 9.28 10.28
C CYS A 216 14.64 9.72 10.66
N PRO A 217 14.03 10.70 9.97
CA PRO A 217 12.71 11.22 10.34
C PRO A 217 11.56 10.38 9.79
N THR A 218 11.81 9.57 8.75
CA THR A 218 10.77 8.88 7.98
C THR A 218 10.51 7.46 8.44
N TRP A 219 11.34 6.90 9.32
CA TRP A 219 11.24 5.51 9.74
C TRP A 219 11.91 5.25 11.09
N TYR A 220 11.37 4.28 11.81
CA TYR A 220 11.95 3.70 13.01
C TYR A 220 11.66 2.18 12.99
N PRO A 221 12.58 1.31 13.42
CA PRO A 221 12.40 -0.14 13.31
C PRO A 221 11.23 -0.65 14.15
N SER A 222 10.57 -1.73 13.67
CA SER A 222 9.48 -2.37 14.39
C SER A 222 9.91 -2.91 15.76
N THR A 223 9.01 -2.83 16.74
CA THR A 223 9.20 -3.40 18.08
C THR A 223 8.29 -4.61 18.34
N ALA A 224 7.59 -5.11 17.32
CA ALA A 224 6.53 -6.09 17.47
C ALA A 224 6.96 -7.48 17.97
N LEU A 225 8.25 -7.83 17.86
CA LEU A 225 8.81 -9.10 18.39
C LEU A 225 9.74 -8.90 19.59
N VAL A 226 9.91 -7.66 20.07
CA VAL A 226 10.90 -7.34 21.11
C VAL A 226 10.62 -8.12 22.39
N GLY A 227 9.37 -8.13 22.88
CA GLY A 227 9.03 -8.79 24.15
C GLY A 227 9.23 -10.31 24.13
N GLU A 228 8.87 -10.98 23.04
CA GLU A 228 9.12 -12.41 22.88
C GLU A 228 10.62 -12.72 22.81
N VAL A 229 11.40 -11.90 22.10
CA VAL A 229 12.85 -12.08 21.95
C VAL A 229 13.58 -11.85 23.26
N GLU A 230 13.25 -10.79 24.01
CA GLU A 230 13.81 -10.50 25.34
C GLU A 230 13.58 -11.67 26.31
N SER A 231 12.37 -12.22 26.32
CA SER A 231 12.00 -13.26 27.29
C SER A 231 12.51 -14.66 26.92
N GLN A 232 12.65 -14.96 25.62
CA GLN A 232 12.92 -16.33 25.16
C GLN A 232 14.30 -16.54 24.51
N LEU A 233 14.88 -15.52 23.87
CA LEU A 233 16.04 -15.72 22.98
C LEU A 233 17.31 -14.98 23.43
N LEU A 234 17.23 -13.81 24.07
CA LEU A 234 18.42 -13.08 24.49
C LEU A 234 19.25 -13.88 25.51
N PHE A 235 20.57 -13.82 25.36
CA PHE A 235 21.53 -14.41 26.27
C PHE A 235 21.52 -13.67 27.61
N ARG A 236 21.37 -14.43 28.69
CA ARG A 236 21.35 -13.88 30.05
C ARG A 236 22.77 -13.75 30.56
N MET A 237 23.28 -12.52 30.65
CA MET A 237 24.67 -12.29 31.03
C MET A 237 25.01 -12.81 32.44
N SER A 238 24.02 -12.96 33.32
CA SER A 238 24.20 -13.60 34.64
C SER A 238 24.72 -15.04 34.59
N GLU A 239 24.65 -15.72 33.44
CA GLU A 239 25.18 -17.08 33.26
C GLU A 239 26.71 -17.13 33.21
N ILE A 240 27.37 -16.03 32.80
CA ILE A 240 28.83 -15.95 32.63
C ILE A 240 29.48 -14.84 33.48
N VAL A 241 28.70 -13.82 33.84
CA VAL A 241 29.13 -12.79 34.79
C VAL A 241 28.82 -13.29 36.19
N THR A 242 29.85 -13.75 36.89
CA THR A 242 29.78 -14.31 38.23
C THR A 242 30.70 -13.52 39.15
N PRO A 243 30.52 -13.59 40.49
CA PRO A 243 31.47 -13.00 41.42
C PRO A 243 32.93 -13.44 41.16
N GLN A 244 33.12 -14.69 40.73
CA GLN A 244 34.43 -15.26 40.41
C GLN A 244 35.02 -14.66 39.14
N SER A 245 34.24 -14.52 38.06
CA SER A 245 34.76 -13.92 36.82
C SER A 245 35.08 -12.44 37.00
N LEU A 246 34.26 -11.70 37.76
CA LEU A 246 34.54 -10.30 38.09
C LEU A 246 35.79 -10.13 38.98
N ALA A 247 36.00 -11.02 39.95
CA ALA A 247 37.21 -11.03 40.77
C ALA A 247 38.47 -11.30 39.93
N ALA A 248 38.40 -12.25 39.00
CA ALA A 248 39.51 -12.55 38.09
C ALA A 248 39.86 -11.34 37.19
N LEU A 249 38.86 -10.65 36.64
CA LEU A 249 39.10 -9.42 35.88
C LEU A 249 39.73 -8.32 36.75
N PHE A 250 39.33 -8.22 38.01
CA PHE A 250 39.89 -7.24 38.94
C PHE A 250 41.33 -7.53 39.32
N ASP A 251 41.67 -8.81 39.50
CA ASP A 251 43.06 -9.22 39.72
C ASP A 251 43.93 -8.91 38.49
N GLU A 252 43.42 -9.10 37.28
CA GLU A 252 44.13 -8.70 36.06
C GLU A 252 44.28 -7.18 35.95
N LEU A 253 43.23 -6.41 36.27
CA LEU A 253 43.29 -4.94 36.29
C LEU A 253 44.42 -4.45 37.21
N LYS A 254 44.52 -5.01 38.43
CA LYS A 254 45.62 -4.72 39.37
C LYS A 254 46.98 -5.08 38.79
N ALA A 255 47.09 -6.20 38.08
CA ALA A 255 48.34 -6.62 37.45
C ALA A 255 48.80 -5.70 36.30
N ARG A 256 47.89 -5.01 35.61
CA ARG A 256 48.22 -4.06 34.53
C ARG A 256 48.71 -2.70 35.03
N HIS A 257 48.35 -2.36 36.26
CA HIS A 257 48.66 -1.07 36.87
C HIS A 257 49.34 -1.26 38.25
N PRO A 258 50.48 -1.97 38.32
CA PRO A 258 51.11 -2.35 39.59
C PRO A 258 51.63 -1.14 40.40
N ASP A 259 51.88 -0.02 39.72
CA ASP A 259 52.46 1.19 40.29
C ASP A 259 51.43 2.32 40.49
N ASP A 260 50.14 2.09 40.23
CA ASP A 260 49.09 3.10 40.47
C ASP A 260 48.77 3.15 41.98
N PRO A 261 49.13 4.23 42.70
CA PRO A 261 48.92 4.32 44.15
C PRO A 261 47.44 4.34 44.54
N GLY A 262 46.53 4.69 43.62
CA GLY A 262 45.08 4.65 43.84
C GLY A 262 44.48 3.24 43.76
N LEU A 263 45.17 2.29 43.14
CA LEU A 263 44.71 0.90 42.98
C LEU A 263 44.93 0.03 44.22
N GLY A 264 45.90 0.38 45.07
CA GLY A 264 46.13 -0.32 46.35
C GLY A 264 44.97 -0.19 47.34
N GLU A 265 44.18 0.88 47.23
CA GLU A 265 42.98 1.13 48.05
C GLU A 265 41.67 0.79 47.35
N LEU A 266 41.71 0.53 46.03
CA LEU A 266 40.55 0.21 45.22
C LEU A 266 40.05 -1.20 45.55
N THR A 267 38.75 -1.36 45.74
CA THR A 267 38.11 -2.67 45.87
C THR A 267 37.29 -2.98 44.62
N LEU A 268 37.01 -4.27 44.36
CA LEU A 268 36.10 -4.65 43.27
C LEU A 268 34.74 -3.93 43.40
N ALA A 269 34.22 -3.78 44.62
CA ALA A 269 32.95 -3.10 44.85
C ALA A 269 32.92 -1.65 44.32
N ASP A 270 34.06 -0.96 44.35
CA ASP A 270 34.19 0.41 43.83
C ASP A 270 34.05 0.50 42.30
N LEU A 271 34.25 -0.60 41.58
CA LEU A 271 34.08 -0.69 40.13
C LEU A 271 32.72 -1.25 39.73
N LEU A 272 31.95 -1.82 40.68
CA LEU A 272 30.65 -2.42 40.41
C LEU A 272 29.50 -1.42 40.57
N ASN A 273 28.53 -1.53 39.68
CA ASN A 273 27.22 -0.90 39.79
C ASN A 273 26.17 -1.84 39.20
N ASP A 274 24.90 -1.44 39.25
CA ASP A 274 23.77 -2.27 38.83
C ASP A 274 23.85 -2.66 37.34
N ALA A 275 24.66 -1.98 36.54
CA ALA A 275 24.85 -2.29 35.13
C ALA A 275 25.71 -3.55 34.88
N ILE A 276 26.46 -4.03 35.87
CA ILE A 276 27.34 -5.21 35.73
C ILE A 276 27.21 -6.23 36.87
N ARG A 277 26.44 -5.92 37.93
CA ARG A 277 26.18 -6.85 39.03
C ARG A 277 25.42 -8.10 38.55
N PRO A 278 25.90 -9.33 38.80
CA PRO A 278 25.27 -10.57 38.33
C PRO A 278 23.77 -10.68 38.60
N GLU A 279 23.31 -10.21 39.76
CA GLU A 279 21.90 -10.20 40.17
C GLU A 279 21.00 -9.31 39.30
N CYS A 280 21.58 -8.28 38.67
CA CYS A 280 20.88 -7.35 37.76
C CYS A 280 20.86 -7.84 36.30
N LEU A 281 21.67 -8.85 35.95
CA LEU A 281 21.91 -9.32 34.58
C LEU A 281 21.04 -10.51 34.14
N ARG A 282 19.96 -10.80 34.88
CA ARG A 282 19.05 -11.94 34.59
C ARG A 282 18.03 -11.66 33.48
N THR A 283 17.79 -10.38 33.21
CA THR A 283 16.76 -9.89 32.28
C THR A 283 17.41 -8.92 31.30
N PRO A 284 18.07 -9.42 30.23
CA PRO A 284 18.55 -8.56 29.16
C PRO A 284 17.37 -7.85 28.48
N ALA A 285 17.57 -6.60 28.05
CA ALA A 285 16.52 -5.79 27.43
C ALA A 285 16.96 -5.18 26.09
N ILE A 286 16.03 -5.07 25.15
CA ILE A 286 16.13 -4.23 23.97
C ILE A 286 15.44 -2.91 24.31
N ARG A 287 16.14 -1.79 24.14
CA ARG A 287 15.71 -0.45 24.54
C ARG A 287 15.43 0.40 23.31
N PRO A 288 14.17 0.55 22.88
CA PRO A 288 13.81 1.46 21.81
C PRO A 288 13.93 2.91 22.29
N LEU A 289 14.95 3.61 21.81
CA LEU A 289 15.23 5.00 22.15
C LEU A 289 15.09 5.86 20.89
N LYS A 290 13.86 5.95 20.40
CA LYS A 290 13.51 6.76 19.23
C LYS A 290 13.88 8.23 19.46
N ASP A 291 14.56 8.79 18.48
CA ASP A 291 15.03 10.17 18.38
C ASP A 291 16.06 10.59 19.45
N ALA A 292 16.47 9.68 20.33
CA ALA A 292 17.56 9.90 21.27
C ALA A 292 18.90 9.57 20.58
N PRO A 293 19.82 10.55 20.47
CA PRO A 293 21.07 10.34 19.74
C PRO A 293 22.02 9.43 20.49
N LEU A 294 22.67 8.51 19.78
CA LEU A 294 23.95 7.97 20.23
C LEU A 294 25.06 9.01 20.03
N LEU A 295 26.18 8.87 20.72
CA LEU A 295 27.38 9.66 20.47
C LEU A 295 28.38 8.84 19.66
N THR A 296 28.76 9.36 18.49
CA THR A 296 29.79 8.83 17.60
C THR A 296 31.08 9.64 17.79
N THR A 297 32.17 8.99 18.20
CA THR A 297 33.47 9.63 18.36
C THR A 297 34.58 8.97 17.54
N ASP A 298 35.54 9.75 17.05
CA ASP A 298 36.76 9.20 16.43
C ASP A 298 37.88 8.89 17.45
N PHE A 299 37.62 9.11 18.74
CA PHE A 299 38.48 8.83 19.88
C PHE A 299 37.73 7.97 20.90
N TYR A 300 38.45 7.31 21.80
CA TYR A 300 37.82 6.52 22.85
C TYR A 300 37.23 7.44 23.94
N TYR A 301 35.97 7.25 24.28
CA TYR A 301 35.25 8.09 25.24
C TYR A 301 34.45 7.24 26.23
N ILE A 302 34.50 7.61 27.51
CA ILE A 302 33.70 7.00 28.58
C ILE A 302 32.81 8.09 29.16
N ALA A 303 31.50 7.83 29.20
CA ALA A 303 30.49 8.71 29.76
C ALA A 303 30.84 9.27 31.16
N GLU A 304 30.43 10.52 31.39
CA GLU A 304 30.55 11.28 32.63
C GLU A 304 29.23 12.00 32.97
N GLY A 305 28.83 11.96 34.24
CA GLY A 305 27.90 12.93 34.84
C GLY A 305 26.53 13.05 34.17
N ASN A 306 25.91 14.22 34.29
CA ASN A 306 24.59 14.49 33.71
C ASN A 306 24.63 14.59 32.18
N ASP A 307 25.77 14.95 31.59
CA ASP A 307 25.92 15.14 30.14
C ASP A 307 25.85 13.80 29.39
N ALA A 308 26.30 12.70 29.99
CA ALA A 308 26.13 11.35 29.44
C ALA A 308 24.65 10.94 29.29
N HIS A 309 23.74 11.48 30.10
CA HIS A 309 22.30 11.24 29.95
C HIS A 309 21.70 11.91 28.70
N ALA A 310 22.46 12.73 27.97
CA ALA A 310 22.03 13.24 26.67
C ALA A 310 22.02 12.14 25.59
N TYR A 311 22.79 11.06 25.79
CA TYR A 311 23.00 10.04 24.77
C TYR A 311 22.29 8.72 25.07
N SER A 312 22.05 7.95 24.01
CA SER A 312 21.52 6.60 24.07
C SER A 312 22.63 5.56 24.29
N CYS A 313 23.80 5.71 23.68
CA CYS A 313 25.02 4.95 23.94
C CYS A 313 26.22 5.62 23.27
N LEU A 314 27.43 5.08 23.44
CA LEU A 314 28.69 5.63 22.93
C LEU A 314 29.35 4.65 21.96
N GLU A 315 29.62 5.07 20.73
CA GLU A 315 30.22 4.24 19.68
C GLU A 315 31.05 5.12 18.71
N MET A 316 31.51 4.57 17.58
CA MET A 316 32.54 5.23 16.76
C MET A 316 32.21 5.41 15.27
N ASP A 317 31.13 4.86 14.71
CA ASP A 317 30.94 4.88 13.24
C ASP A 317 29.60 5.45 12.77
N ASP A 318 28.55 5.39 13.59
CA ASP A 318 27.17 5.52 13.13
C ASP A 318 26.79 6.87 12.57
N ALA A 319 27.29 7.98 13.12
CA ALA A 319 26.94 9.29 12.60
C ALA A 319 27.39 9.49 11.15
N ILE A 320 28.49 8.86 10.71
CA ILE A 320 28.93 8.91 9.30
C ILE A 320 28.00 8.07 8.43
N ILE A 321 27.57 6.90 8.92
CA ILE A 321 26.60 6.06 8.22
C ILE A 321 25.26 6.79 8.06
N ALA A 322 24.76 7.37 9.15
CA ALA A 322 23.53 8.14 9.21
C ALA A 322 23.57 9.36 8.26
N GLN A 323 24.67 10.11 8.27
CA GLN A 323 24.87 11.25 7.39
C GLN A 323 24.75 10.86 5.91
N GLN A 324 25.49 9.84 5.48
CA GLN A 324 25.49 9.44 4.08
C GLN A 324 24.16 8.79 3.68
N ALA A 325 23.54 8.01 4.56
CA ALA A 325 22.19 7.48 4.34
C ALA A 325 21.19 8.61 4.09
N ASN A 326 21.21 9.66 4.91
CA ASN A 326 20.38 10.86 4.73
C ASN A 326 20.65 11.56 3.39
N ARG A 327 21.92 11.71 2.98
CA ARG A 327 22.29 12.30 1.68
C ARG A 327 21.79 11.49 0.49
N LEU A 328 21.77 10.17 0.62
CA LEU A 328 21.37 9.24 -0.42
C LEU A 328 19.87 8.90 -0.39
N GLY A 329 19.12 9.43 0.57
CA GLY A 329 17.68 9.17 0.72
C GLY A 329 17.36 7.74 1.18
N VAL A 330 18.28 7.10 1.91
CA VAL A 330 18.12 5.75 2.46
C VAL A 330 17.82 5.83 3.95
N ARG A 331 16.90 4.99 4.45
CA ARG A 331 16.57 4.96 5.89
C ARG A 331 17.69 4.29 6.67
N PHE A 332 17.88 4.68 7.94
CA PHE A 332 18.88 4.05 8.79
C PHE A 332 18.41 3.86 10.22
N ALA A 333 18.98 2.83 10.87
CA ALA A 333 18.85 2.61 12.31
C ALA A 333 20.14 2.01 12.87
N CYS A 334 20.34 2.23 14.16
CA CYS A 334 21.51 1.87 14.91
C CYS A 334 21.10 0.89 16.01
N VAL A 335 21.70 -0.29 15.99
CA VAL A 335 21.52 -1.34 17.01
C VAL A 335 22.83 -1.48 17.75
N ARG A 336 22.83 -1.23 19.07
CA ARG A 336 24.05 -1.21 19.87
C ARG A 336 23.93 -2.02 21.14
N ASN A 337 24.62 -3.14 21.21
CA ASN A 337 24.69 -3.91 22.45
C ASN A 337 25.69 -3.27 23.41
N ILE A 338 25.26 -3.12 24.67
CA ILE A 338 26.09 -2.58 25.74
C ILE A 338 27.11 -3.64 26.12
N SER A 339 28.35 -3.43 25.70
CA SER A 339 29.47 -4.36 25.88
C SER A 339 30.40 -3.99 27.02
N ASP A 340 30.38 -2.72 27.41
CA ASP A 340 31.11 -2.15 28.53
C ASP A 340 30.20 -1.12 29.20
N PRO A 341 29.55 -1.48 30.32
CA PRO A 341 28.66 -0.58 31.02
C PRO A 341 29.40 0.59 31.66
N ILE A 342 28.66 1.61 32.05
CA ILE A 342 29.23 2.82 32.66
C ILE A 342 30.12 2.48 33.87
N VAL A 343 31.35 3.01 33.89
CA VAL A 343 32.31 2.82 35.00
C VAL A 343 32.28 4.02 35.93
N ARG A 344 32.19 3.76 37.24
CA ARG A 344 32.18 4.81 38.27
C ARG A 344 33.44 5.68 38.17
N ARG A 345 33.29 6.96 38.52
CA ARG A 345 34.40 7.92 38.58
C ARG A 345 35.06 8.04 39.92
N ARG A 346 34.36 7.62 40.97
CA ARG A 346 34.82 7.70 42.34
C ARG A 346 34.49 6.40 43.03
N THR A 347 35.35 6.01 43.96
CA THR A 347 35.08 4.94 44.93
C THR A 347 33.87 5.31 45.80
N ASP A 348 33.33 4.36 46.56
CA ASP A 348 32.24 4.64 47.51
C ASP A 348 32.64 5.67 48.59
N ARG A 349 33.95 5.86 48.79
CA ARG A 349 34.53 6.87 49.70
C ARG A 349 34.77 8.23 49.04
N GLY A 350 34.47 8.37 47.75
CA GLY A 350 34.61 9.63 47.00
C GLY A 350 35.98 9.86 46.36
N THR A 351 36.92 8.91 46.41
CA THR A 351 38.25 9.03 45.80
C THR A 351 38.15 8.90 44.28
N PRO A 352 38.72 9.81 43.47
CA PRO A 352 38.74 9.67 42.00
C PRO A 352 39.41 8.38 41.52
N ILE A 353 38.81 7.74 40.51
CA ILE A 353 39.40 6.61 39.78
C ILE A 353 39.98 7.17 38.48
N SER A 354 41.24 6.83 38.18
CA SER A 354 41.95 7.35 37.01
C SER A 354 41.29 6.90 35.70
N GLU A 355 41.40 7.70 34.64
CA GLU A 355 40.81 7.37 33.33
C GLU A 355 41.42 6.10 32.72
N ALA A 356 42.73 5.89 32.91
CA ALA A 356 43.41 4.68 32.46
C ALA A 356 42.81 3.42 33.10
N VAL A 357 42.58 3.43 34.42
CA VAL A 357 41.97 2.30 35.14
C VAL A 357 40.53 2.05 34.67
N ARG A 358 39.75 3.12 34.44
CA ARG A 358 38.39 3.00 33.92
C ARG A 358 38.38 2.40 32.51
N ALA A 359 39.27 2.86 31.63
CA ALA A 359 39.40 2.37 30.26
C ALA A 359 39.82 0.89 30.22
N ASP A 360 40.82 0.50 31.02
CA ASP A 360 41.27 -0.88 31.09
C ASP A 360 40.20 -1.81 31.67
N TRP A 361 39.41 -1.34 32.65
CA TRP A 361 38.27 -2.09 33.18
C TRP A 361 37.20 -2.32 32.11
N SER A 362 36.80 -1.28 31.37
CA SER A 362 35.88 -1.41 30.22
C SER A 362 36.43 -2.39 29.17
N GLY A 363 37.71 -2.28 28.81
CA GLY A 363 38.35 -3.18 27.84
C GLY A 363 38.41 -4.64 28.31
N LEU A 364 38.62 -4.88 29.61
CA LEU A 364 38.59 -6.22 30.21
C LEU A 364 37.20 -6.85 30.14
N ILE A 365 36.16 -6.08 30.45
CA ILE A 365 34.76 -6.52 30.34
C ILE A 365 34.43 -6.86 28.89
N TYR A 366 34.69 -5.92 27.97
CA TYR A 366 34.45 -6.09 26.54
C TYR A 366 35.14 -7.34 25.99
N SER A 367 36.44 -7.50 26.24
CA SER A 367 37.21 -8.63 25.70
C SER A 367 36.77 -10.00 26.24
N THR A 368 36.10 -10.04 27.39
CA THR A 368 35.67 -11.28 28.07
C THR A 368 34.21 -11.65 27.79
N PHE A 369 33.34 -10.65 27.65
CA PHE A 369 31.89 -10.86 27.54
C PHE A 369 31.30 -10.32 26.23
N GLY A 370 32.09 -9.62 25.42
CA GLY A 370 31.66 -8.92 24.22
C GLY A 370 30.93 -9.84 23.23
N LEU A 371 31.41 -11.08 23.06
CA LEU A 371 30.80 -12.05 22.16
C LEU A 371 29.32 -12.31 22.48
N GLN A 372 28.98 -12.56 23.74
CA GLN A 372 27.60 -12.83 24.15
C GLN A 372 26.73 -11.58 24.08
N THR A 373 27.29 -10.40 24.35
CA THR A 373 26.55 -9.15 24.12
C THR A 373 26.27 -8.92 22.63
N SER A 374 27.21 -9.23 21.74
CA SER A 374 27.01 -9.13 20.30
C SER A 374 25.94 -10.07 19.77
N TYR A 375 25.80 -11.26 20.37
CA TYR A 375 24.68 -12.17 20.08
C TYR A 375 23.32 -11.54 20.38
N ASN A 376 23.19 -10.80 21.49
CA ASN A 376 21.98 -10.05 21.80
C ASN A 376 21.73 -8.91 20.80
N GLY A 377 22.78 -8.23 20.32
CA GLY A 377 22.68 -7.23 19.26
C GLY A 377 22.19 -7.80 17.93
N ALA A 378 22.70 -8.97 17.53
CA ALA A 378 22.27 -9.66 16.33
C ALA A 378 20.81 -10.14 16.42
N LEU A 379 20.40 -10.73 17.55
CA LEU A 379 19.01 -11.12 17.81
C LEU A 379 18.05 -9.92 17.80
N ALA A 380 18.43 -8.82 18.43
CA ALA A 380 17.64 -7.59 18.41
C ALA A 380 17.46 -7.05 16.99
N THR A 381 18.53 -7.05 16.18
CA THR A 381 18.47 -6.64 14.77
C THR A 381 17.53 -7.55 13.96
N TRP A 382 17.62 -8.87 14.16
CA TRP A 382 16.68 -9.81 13.53
C TRP A 382 15.25 -9.52 13.96
N ALA A 383 15.01 -9.28 15.25
CA ALA A 383 13.68 -9.05 15.82
C ALA A 383 13.00 -7.82 15.18
N THR A 384 13.77 -6.75 14.96
CA THR A 384 13.24 -5.54 14.35
C THR A 384 12.94 -5.73 12.87
N ILE A 385 13.69 -6.58 12.15
CA ILE A 385 13.44 -6.89 10.72
C ILE A 385 12.27 -7.87 10.57
N ALA A 386 12.30 -9.00 11.27
CA ALA A 386 11.25 -10.01 11.23
C ALA A 386 9.93 -9.50 11.83
N GLY A 387 10.00 -8.53 12.74
CA GLY A 387 8.85 -7.86 13.33
C GLY A 387 8.19 -6.81 12.44
N GLU A 388 8.76 -6.47 11.28
CA GLU A 388 8.12 -5.59 10.30
C GLU A 388 6.84 -6.24 9.72
N GLY A 389 6.01 -5.42 9.09
CA GLY A 389 4.79 -5.87 8.44
C GLY A 389 3.67 -6.17 9.44
N SER A 390 2.43 -5.93 9.02
CA SER A 390 1.27 -6.42 9.75
C SER A 390 0.97 -7.86 9.33
N ALA A 391 0.93 -8.80 10.30
CA ALA A 391 0.47 -10.17 10.07
C ALA A 391 -1.00 -10.27 9.66
N ALA A 392 -1.76 -9.19 9.86
CA ALA A 392 -3.17 -9.13 9.57
C ALA A 392 -3.45 -7.86 8.77
N TYR A 393 -3.55 -7.97 7.45
CA TYR A 393 -4.49 -7.11 6.76
C TYR A 393 -5.90 -7.67 6.99
N ASN A 394 -6.52 -7.19 8.06
CA ASN A 394 -7.96 -7.08 8.20
C ASN A 394 -8.12 -5.62 8.63
N PRO A 395 -8.69 -4.72 7.81
CA PRO A 395 -8.88 -3.34 8.23
C PRO A 395 -9.51 -3.39 9.61
N SER A 396 -8.98 -2.61 10.56
CA SER A 396 -9.40 -2.71 11.96
C SER A 396 -10.92 -2.65 12.01
N ARG A 397 -11.56 -3.81 12.24
CA ARG A 397 -12.99 -3.91 12.56
C ARG A 397 -13.15 -3.60 14.03
N GLU A 398 -12.42 -2.57 14.50
CA GLU A 398 -12.62 -1.93 15.78
C GLU A 398 -14.11 -1.84 16.06
N HIS A 399 -14.48 -1.98 17.34
CA HIS A 399 -15.86 -1.70 17.71
C HIS A 399 -16.20 -0.31 17.17
N PRO A 400 -17.16 -0.20 16.24
CA PRO A 400 -17.44 1.08 15.64
C PRO A 400 -17.80 2.02 16.79
N PRO A 401 -17.26 3.26 16.84
CA PRO A 401 -17.67 4.25 17.85
C PRO A 401 -19.11 4.75 17.60
N ALA A 402 -19.85 4.06 16.73
CA ALA A 402 -21.23 4.32 16.37
C ALA A 402 -22.11 4.19 17.61
N ASP A 403 -22.72 5.31 18.00
CA ASP A 403 -23.79 5.32 18.97
C ASP A 403 -25.12 5.49 18.22
N GLU A 404 -26.17 4.85 18.73
CA GLU A 404 -27.48 4.83 18.08
C GLU A 404 -28.06 6.23 17.86
N ALA A 405 -27.60 7.23 18.63
CA ALA A 405 -27.94 8.64 18.48
C ALA A 405 -27.31 9.30 17.25
N ASP A 406 -26.29 8.72 16.62
CA ASP A 406 -25.69 9.30 15.42
C ASP A 406 -26.68 9.30 14.24
N PRO A 407 -26.67 10.31 13.37
CA PRO A 407 -27.41 10.31 12.12
C PRO A 407 -27.02 9.15 11.20
N LEU A 408 -27.96 8.66 10.38
CA LEU A 408 -27.76 7.47 9.55
C LEU A 408 -26.53 7.59 8.63
N GLU A 409 -26.31 8.75 8.02
CA GLU A 409 -25.16 9.02 7.15
C GLU A 409 -23.81 8.89 7.86
N VAL A 410 -23.76 9.16 9.17
CA VAL A 410 -22.55 9.00 9.99
C VAL A 410 -22.39 7.55 10.41
N GLN A 411 -23.48 6.91 10.85
CA GLN A 411 -23.49 5.47 11.17
C GLN A 411 -23.01 4.63 9.98
N LEU A 412 -23.41 4.97 8.75
CA LEU A 412 -23.04 4.23 7.56
C LEU A 412 -21.54 4.25 7.28
N ALA A 413 -20.83 5.36 7.56
CA ALA A 413 -19.38 5.39 7.44
C ALA A 413 -18.70 4.38 8.38
N PHE A 414 -19.22 4.24 9.60
CA PHE A 414 -18.73 3.24 10.54
C PHE A 414 -19.10 1.82 10.11
N GLN A 415 -20.37 1.60 9.74
CA GLN A 415 -20.93 0.28 9.46
C GLN A 415 -20.39 -0.32 8.16
N VAL A 416 -20.25 0.48 7.09
CA VAL A 416 -19.82 -0.01 5.78
C VAL A 416 -18.31 -0.26 5.78
N ARG A 417 -17.50 0.65 6.32
CA ARG A 417 -16.04 0.45 6.45
C ARG A 417 -15.70 -0.79 7.28
N SER A 418 -16.45 -1.07 8.36
CA SER A 418 -16.21 -2.24 9.23
C SER A 418 -16.89 -3.53 8.75
N CYS A 419 -17.67 -3.48 7.66
CA CYS A 419 -18.45 -4.63 7.20
C CYS A 419 -17.54 -5.73 6.64
N GLY A 420 -17.59 -6.90 7.27
CA GLY A 420 -16.92 -8.12 6.78
C GLY A 420 -17.85 -9.33 6.67
N THR A 421 -19.13 -9.10 6.38
CA THR A 421 -20.17 -10.16 6.39
C THR A 421 -20.01 -11.18 5.26
N CYS A 422 -19.34 -10.81 4.17
CA CYS A 422 -19.12 -11.69 3.02
C CYS A 422 -17.80 -12.45 3.17
N SER A 423 -17.85 -13.71 3.63
CA SER A 423 -16.65 -14.54 3.83
C SER A 423 -15.84 -14.82 2.57
N PHE A 424 -16.42 -14.64 1.38
CA PHE A 424 -15.72 -14.72 0.10
C PHE A 424 -14.63 -13.65 -0.02
N PHE A 425 -14.98 -12.38 0.21
CA PHE A 425 -14.01 -11.27 0.22
C PHE A 425 -13.19 -11.24 1.54
N TRP A 426 -13.82 -11.68 2.63
CA TRP A 426 -13.33 -11.51 3.99
C TRP A 426 -13.23 -12.85 4.74
N PRO A 427 -12.39 -13.81 4.27
CA PRO A 427 -12.23 -15.08 4.96
C PRO A 427 -11.58 -14.88 6.34
N ALA A 428 -11.83 -15.82 7.26
CA ALA A 428 -11.23 -15.79 8.59
C ALA A 428 -9.70 -15.92 8.56
N ASP A 429 -9.18 -16.65 7.56
CA ASP A 429 -7.77 -16.78 7.27
C ASP A 429 -7.42 -15.94 6.04
N PRO A 430 -6.63 -14.85 6.17
CA PRO A 430 -6.20 -14.02 5.04
C PRO A 430 -5.48 -14.79 3.93
N LYS A 431 -4.85 -15.93 4.24
CA LYS A 431 -4.20 -16.79 3.23
C LYS A 431 -5.20 -17.48 2.29
N LYS A 432 -6.50 -17.44 2.62
CA LYS A 432 -7.57 -17.95 1.75
C LYS A 432 -8.26 -16.83 0.96
N ARG A 433 -7.76 -15.60 1.04
CA ARG A 433 -8.37 -14.47 0.35
C ARG A 433 -8.19 -14.63 -1.15
N THR A 434 -9.32 -14.61 -1.87
CA THR A 434 -9.34 -14.78 -3.32
C THR A 434 -8.66 -13.62 -4.05
N TYR A 435 -8.86 -12.39 -3.57
CA TYR A 435 -8.36 -11.17 -4.20
C TYR A 435 -7.35 -10.41 -3.34
N GLY A 436 -6.29 -9.91 -3.99
CA GLY A 436 -5.21 -9.20 -3.33
C GLY A 436 -4.37 -10.11 -2.43
N PRO A 437 -3.60 -9.55 -1.48
CA PRO A 437 -3.60 -8.13 -1.09
C PRO A 437 -2.95 -7.20 -2.13
N TYR A 438 -3.54 -6.02 -2.38
CA TYR A 438 -3.05 -5.03 -3.35
C TYR A 438 -2.25 -3.92 -2.68
N THR A 439 -1.47 -3.18 -3.46
CA THR A 439 -0.75 -1.99 -2.98
C THR A 439 -1.72 -1.01 -2.30
N ALA A 440 -1.34 -0.50 -1.13
CA ALA A 440 -2.16 0.39 -0.33
C ALA A 440 -1.41 1.64 0.13
N PHE A 441 -2.15 2.70 0.43
CA PHE A 441 -1.60 3.95 0.92
C PHE A 441 -2.51 4.60 1.98
N ASP A 442 -1.95 5.48 2.79
CA ASP A 442 -2.66 6.39 3.69
C ASP A 442 -2.12 7.81 3.47
N PHE A 443 -2.82 8.82 3.94
CA PHE A 443 -2.35 10.20 3.95
C PHE A 443 -1.95 10.63 5.37
N ASP A 444 -0.89 11.43 5.48
CA ASP A 444 -0.28 11.81 6.77
C ASP A 444 -1.09 12.83 7.58
N THR A 445 -2.31 13.18 7.14
CA THR A 445 -3.18 14.16 7.82
C THR A 445 -4.61 13.64 7.91
N THR A 446 -5.42 14.09 8.86
CA THR A 446 -6.81 13.63 8.99
C THR A 446 -7.69 14.08 7.81
N VAL A 447 -7.47 15.31 7.33
CA VAL A 447 -8.23 15.92 6.23
C VAL A 447 -7.27 16.63 5.28
N PRO A 448 -6.63 15.92 4.33
CA PRO A 448 -5.67 16.53 3.43
C PRO A 448 -6.40 17.56 2.54
N TYR A 449 -5.98 18.82 2.55
CA TYR A 449 -6.50 19.82 1.59
C TYR A 449 -5.54 20.02 0.43
N PRO A 450 -5.79 19.33 -0.69
CA PRO A 450 -5.49 19.88 -2.01
C PRO A 450 -6.74 19.91 -2.90
N ALA A 451 -6.77 20.88 -3.83
CA ALA A 451 -7.83 21.06 -4.82
C ALA A 451 -8.15 19.74 -5.55
N SER A 452 -9.42 19.52 -5.91
CA SER A 452 -9.76 18.48 -6.87
C SER A 452 -8.98 18.76 -8.16
N ALA A 453 -8.10 17.84 -8.54
CA ALA A 453 -7.39 17.97 -9.78
C ALA A 453 -8.41 17.74 -10.89
N ASN A 454 -8.99 18.82 -11.45
CA ASN A 454 -10.05 18.77 -12.47
C ASN A 454 -9.52 18.34 -13.86
N GLY A 455 -8.51 17.46 -13.91
CA GLY A 455 -7.96 16.93 -15.14
C GLY A 455 -8.90 15.89 -15.75
N ARG A 456 -9.29 16.06 -17.02
CA ARG A 456 -10.12 15.06 -17.73
C ARG A 456 -9.28 14.02 -18.49
N SER A 457 -7.96 14.15 -18.46
CA SER A 457 -7.02 13.28 -19.14
C SER A 457 -5.73 13.12 -18.35
N GLY A 458 -5.16 11.91 -18.40
CA GLY A 458 -3.90 11.57 -17.73
C GLY A 458 -4.00 11.47 -16.21
N ALA A 459 -2.99 10.86 -15.61
CA ALA A 459 -2.84 10.86 -14.16
C ALA A 459 -2.23 12.19 -13.70
N VAL A 460 -2.74 12.74 -12.60
CA VAL A 460 -2.30 14.01 -12.03
C VAL A 460 -1.90 13.82 -10.57
N ARG A 461 -0.89 14.55 -10.13
CA ARG A 461 -0.48 14.55 -8.72
C ARG A 461 -1.65 15.02 -7.85
N TRP A 462 -1.96 14.24 -6.82
CA TRP A 462 -3.03 14.57 -5.88
C TRP A 462 -2.48 14.97 -4.51
N LEU A 463 -1.83 14.06 -3.80
CA LEU A 463 -1.29 14.31 -2.46
C LEU A 463 -0.01 13.51 -2.18
N SER A 464 0.70 13.88 -1.12
CA SER A 464 1.74 13.04 -0.54
C SER A 464 1.10 12.09 0.47
N GLY A 465 1.34 10.79 0.29
CA GLY A 465 0.88 9.74 1.19
C GLY A 465 2.05 8.88 1.67
N ARG A 466 1.69 7.83 2.38
CA ARG A 466 2.58 6.79 2.88
C ARG A 466 2.04 5.43 2.49
N THR A 467 2.89 4.54 1.99
CA THR A 467 2.47 3.17 1.70
C THR A 467 2.04 2.45 2.98
N ARG A 468 1.04 1.59 2.86
CA ARG A 468 0.49 0.78 3.94
C ARG A 468 0.72 -0.70 3.67
N PRO A 469 0.56 -1.60 4.67
CA PRO A 469 0.49 -3.03 4.41
C PRO A 469 -0.44 -3.32 3.23
N PRO A 470 -0.03 -4.13 2.25
CA PRO A 470 -0.90 -4.50 1.15
C PRO A 470 -2.25 -5.02 1.63
N ALA A 471 -3.31 -4.60 0.95
CA ALA A 471 -4.67 -4.57 1.45
C ALA A 471 -5.70 -5.01 0.40
N PHE A 472 -6.83 -5.53 0.85
CA PHE A 472 -8.05 -5.55 0.05
C PHE A 472 -8.87 -4.28 0.34
N PRO A 473 -9.46 -3.58 -0.64
CA PRO A 473 -10.10 -2.28 -0.40
C PRO A 473 -11.19 -2.32 0.68
N ASN A 474 -11.30 -1.24 1.45
CA ASN A 474 -12.43 -1.05 2.37
C ASN A 474 -13.76 -1.00 1.60
N GLY A 475 -14.86 -1.34 2.26
CA GLY A 475 -16.20 -1.18 1.67
C GLY A 475 -16.47 0.30 1.36
N GLU A 476 -17.05 0.58 0.20
CA GLU A 476 -17.32 1.95 -0.26
C GLU A 476 -18.70 2.43 0.22
N VAL A 477 -18.73 3.55 0.95
CA VAL A 477 -19.96 4.36 1.10
C VAL A 477 -20.16 5.22 -0.14
N ILE A 478 -21.32 5.87 -0.24
CA ILE A 478 -21.62 6.81 -1.32
C ILE A 478 -20.47 7.81 -1.54
N ASP A 479 -20.15 8.08 -2.80
CA ASP A 479 -19.20 9.10 -3.24
C ASP A 479 -19.93 10.44 -3.43
N GLY A 480 -19.35 11.53 -2.90
CA GLY A 480 -19.84 12.90 -3.10
C GLY A 480 -20.85 13.43 -2.07
N CYS A 481 -21.54 14.52 -2.39
CA CYS A 481 -22.51 15.13 -1.50
C CYS A 481 -23.73 14.21 -1.28
N ARG A 482 -23.98 13.86 -0.01
CA ARG A 482 -25.12 13.00 0.39
C ARG A 482 -26.49 13.64 0.12
N LYS A 483 -26.54 14.93 -0.21
CA LYS A 483 -27.79 15.64 -0.56
C LYS A 483 -27.77 16.16 -2.00
N ALA A 484 -26.89 15.61 -2.84
CA ALA A 484 -26.92 15.84 -4.28
C ALA A 484 -28.28 15.43 -4.85
N PRO A 485 -28.90 16.24 -5.72
CA PRO A 485 -30.21 15.92 -6.28
C PRO A 485 -30.19 14.77 -7.29
N ILE A 486 -29.02 14.53 -7.90
CA ILE A 486 -28.82 13.46 -8.87
C ILE A 486 -27.99 12.36 -8.21
N MET A 487 -28.40 11.12 -8.42
CA MET A 487 -27.70 9.94 -7.94
C MET A 487 -27.49 8.93 -9.06
N THR A 488 -26.31 8.33 -9.13
CA THR A 488 -26.06 7.15 -9.95
C THR A 488 -25.93 5.92 -9.06
N ILE A 489 -26.62 4.82 -9.39
CA ILE A 489 -26.46 3.51 -8.74
C ILE A 489 -25.96 2.48 -9.77
N GLY A 490 -24.86 1.81 -9.46
CA GLY A 490 -24.27 0.79 -10.31
C GLY A 490 -23.82 -0.47 -9.57
N ILE A 491 -23.07 -1.31 -10.28
CA ILE A 491 -22.33 -2.45 -9.76
C ILE A 491 -20.86 -2.35 -10.20
N ASN A 492 -20.22 -1.22 -9.92
CA ASN A 492 -18.93 -0.90 -10.51
C ASN A 492 -17.86 -1.94 -10.16
N PRO A 493 -17.08 -2.42 -11.14
CA PRO A 493 -15.86 -3.16 -10.87
C PRO A 493 -14.74 -2.19 -10.42
N ASN A 494 -14.76 -1.80 -9.14
CA ASN A 494 -13.77 -0.92 -8.52
C ASN A 494 -12.48 -1.66 -8.08
N LEU A 495 -12.34 -2.96 -8.37
CA LEU A 495 -11.10 -3.73 -8.15
C LEU A 495 -10.13 -3.65 -9.35
N THR A 496 -9.82 -2.45 -9.81
CA THR A 496 -8.96 -2.20 -10.99
C THR A 496 -7.54 -2.76 -10.90
N ALA A 497 -6.96 -2.94 -9.71
CA ALA A 497 -5.66 -3.60 -9.54
C ALA A 497 -5.67 -5.10 -9.91
N PHE A 498 -6.86 -5.71 -10.05
CA PHE A 498 -6.99 -7.07 -10.60
C PHE A 498 -6.76 -7.12 -12.11
N LEU A 499 -7.01 -6.01 -12.82
CA LEU A 499 -6.89 -5.97 -14.27
C LEU A 499 -5.43 -6.14 -14.70
N PRO A 500 -5.16 -6.82 -15.83
CA PRO A 500 -3.81 -6.97 -16.35
C PRO A 500 -3.26 -5.66 -16.92
N GLY A 501 -1.94 -5.61 -17.10
CA GLY A 501 -1.22 -4.50 -17.74
C GLY A 501 -0.70 -3.45 -16.77
N GLN A 502 -0.08 -2.41 -17.33
CA GLN A 502 0.59 -1.36 -16.57
C GLN A 502 -0.38 -0.55 -15.71
N THR A 503 -1.61 -0.39 -16.20
CA THR A 503 -2.70 0.24 -15.45
C THR A 503 -2.99 -0.54 -14.18
N GLY A 504 -3.26 -1.85 -14.31
CA GLY A 504 -3.42 -2.80 -13.21
C GLY A 504 -2.32 -2.74 -12.16
N ALA A 505 -1.07 -2.79 -12.64
CA ALA A 505 0.13 -2.82 -11.82
C ALA A 505 0.33 -1.58 -10.94
N ALA A 506 -0.15 -0.42 -11.39
CA ALA A 506 0.07 0.86 -10.72
C ALA A 506 -1.02 1.24 -9.71
N TRP A 507 -2.20 0.62 -9.78
CA TRP A 507 -3.33 0.93 -8.89
C TRP A 507 -3.00 0.71 -7.42
N CYS A 508 -3.48 1.62 -6.58
CA CYS A 508 -3.40 1.48 -5.13
C CYS A 508 -4.73 1.86 -4.48
N TYR A 509 -4.93 1.40 -3.25
CA TYR A 509 -6.17 1.65 -2.51
C TYR A 509 -5.89 2.35 -1.18
N PRO A 510 -6.79 3.22 -0.71
CA PRO A 510 -6.63 3.85 0.59
C PRO A 510 -6.84 2.83 1.72
N ASP A 511 -5.91 2.83 2.67
CA ASP A 511 -5.96 2.10 3.93
C ASP A 511 -5.80 3.07 5.10
N PHE A 512 -6.94 3.58 5.58
CA PHE A 512 -6.98 4.65 6.57
C PHE A 512 -6.54 4.15 7.96
N SER A 513 -5.53 4.80 8.54
CA SER A 513 -5.03 4.55 9.90
C SER A 513 -5.13 5.80 10.79
N SER A 514 -5.12 5.59 12.10
CA SER A 514 -5.04 6.66 13.12
C SER A 514 -3.58 6.93 13.54
N ASP A 515 -2.62 6.56 12.70
CA ASP A 515 -1.20 6.77 12.98
C ASP A 515 -0.87 8.29 12.96
N GLY A 516 0.09 8.72 13.77
CA GLY A 516 0.59 10.10 13.75
C GLY A 516 -0.44 11.15 14.18
N ASP A 517 -1.22 10.89 15.23
CA ASP A 517 -2.27 11.77 15.76
C ASP A 517 -3.39 12.10 14.74
N THR A 518 -3.64 11.19 13.80
CA THR A 518 -4.73 11.31 12.82
C THR A 518 -5.93 10.44 13.21
N ASP A 519 -7.08 10.65 12.57
CA ASP A 519 -8.29 9.85 12.80
C ASP A 519 -8.73 9.10 11.53
N ALA A 520 -8.69 7.77 11.58
CA ALA A 520 -8.97 6.91 10.44
C ALA A 520 -10.43 7.02 9.91
N TRP A 521 -11.39 7.31 10.79
CA TRP A 521 -12.80 7.41 10.41
C TRP A 521 -13.10 8.72 9.69
N ALA A 522 -12.54 9.82 10.18
CA ALA A 522 -12.58 11.13 9.55
C ALA A 522 -11.87 11.10 8.19
N LYS A 523 -10.72 10.42 8.06
CA LYS A 523 -10.04 10.21 6.78
C LYS A 523 -10.92 9.46 5.77
N TYR A 524 -11.53 8.35 6.18
CA TYR A 524 -12.47 7.58 5.36
C TYR A 524 -13.66 8.44 4.92
N ALA A 525 -14.30 9.12 5.87
CA ALA A 525 -15.45 9.96 5.59
C ALA A 525 -15.10 11.13 4.66
N TRP A 526 -13.94 11.75 4.86
CA TRP A 526 -13.43 12.82 4.01
C TRP A 526 -13.17 12.31 2.59
N TYR A 527 -12.50 11.16 2.45
CA TYR A 527 -12.18 10.55 1.16
C TYR A 527 -13.44 10.32 0.32
N TYR A 528 -14.44 9.61 0.86
CA TYR A 528 -15.70 9.35 0.14
C TYR A 528 -16.61 10.60 0.03
N ARG A 529 -16.36 11.69 0.78
CA ARG A 529 -17.05 12.97 0.53
C ARG A 529 -16.53 13.66 -0.72
N TYR A 530 -15.22 13.57 -0.99
CA TYR A 530 -14.54 14.35 -2.02
C TYR A 530 -13.99 13.52 -3.19
N ARG A 531 -14.16 12.19 -3.16
CA ARG A 531 -13.94 11.34 -4.32
C ARG A 531 -14.96 11.71 -5.42
N THR A 532 -14.45 11.85 -6.63
CA THR A 532 -15.24 12.23 -7.81
C THR A 532 -15.02 11.21 -8.91
N VAL A 533 -14.44 11.61 -10.05
CA VAL A 533 -14.26 10.76 -11.23
C VAL A 533 -12.93 10.00 -11.26
N TYR A 534 -12.18 10.04 -10.16
CA TYR A 534 -10.80 9.57 -10.09
C TYR A 534 -10.65 8.29 -9.27
N GLN A 535 -9.57 7.57 -9.56
CA GLN A 535 -9.03 6.52 -8.72
C GLN A 535 -7.51 6.70 -8.59
N GLU A 536 -6.94 6.17 -7.53
CA GLU A 536 -5.58 6.43 -7.10
C GLU A 536 -4.59 5.39 -7.58
N LYS A 537 -3.44 5.85 -8.07
CA LYS A 537 -2.33 5.00 -8.45
C LYS A 537 -1.01 5.56 -7.93
N LEU A 538 0.00 4.69 -7.90
CA LEU A 538 1.39 5.08 -7.71
C LEU A 538 2.10 5.19 -9.07
N ASP A 539 3.28 5.77 -9.05
CA ASP A 539 4.20 5.70 -10.19
C ASP A 539 4.58 4.24 -10.48
N LEU A 540 4.59 3.86 -11.77
CA LEU A 540 4.85 2.48 -12.15
C LEU A 540 6.31 2.06 -11.88
N ASP A 541 7.26 2.97 -12.07
CA ASP A 541 8.68 2.69 -11.82
C ASP A 541 8.95 2.56 -10.32
N PHE A 542 8.22 3.31 -9.48
CA PHE A 542 8.18 3.06 -8.05
C PHE A 542 7.73 1.64 -7.73
N VAL A 543 6.59 1.18 -8.28
CA VAL A 543 6.06 -0.17 -8.02
C VAL A 543 7.04 -1.26 -8.49
N ARG A 544 7.68 -1.09 -9.65
CA ARG A 544 8.67 -2.03 -10.21
C ARG A 544 9.83 -2.33 -9.26
N ARG A 545 10.19 -1.41 -8.36
CA ARG A 545 11.25 -1.62 -7.36
C ARG A 545 10.93 -2.73 -6.37
N PHE A 546 9.65 -3.05 -6.18
CA PHE A 546 9.17 -3.99 -5.16
C PHE A 546 8.63 -5.30 -5.76
N MET A 547 9.05 -5.60 -6.99
CA MET A 547 8.80 -6.91 -7.59
C MET A 547 9.63 -7.97 -6.89
N LEU A 548 8.97 -9.03 -6.42
CA LEU A 548 9.65 -10.15 -5.79
C LEU A 548 10.51 -10.90 -6.84
N PRO A 549 11.75 -11.30 -6.50
CA PRO A 549 12.64 -12.01 -7.43
C PRO A 549 12.22 -13.45 -7.71
N GLU A 550 11.46 -14.08 -6.82
CA GLU A 550 10.98 -15.45 -6.97
C GLU A 550 9.87 -15.55 -8.02
N ARG A 551 9.92 -16.61 -8.83
CA ARG A 551 8.84 -16.98 -9.77
C ARG A 551 8.46 -15.82 -10.72
N ARG A 552 9.42 -14.95 -11.07
CA ARG A 552 9.26 -13.97 -12.15
C ARG A 552 9.10 -14.68 -13.49
N VAL A 553 8.25 -14.15 -14.34
CA VAL A 553 8.11 -14.58 -15.73
C VAL A 553 8.99 -13.67 -16.56
N ILE A 554 10.09 -14.22 -17.09
CA ILE A 554 11.10 -13.48 -17.86
C ILE A 554 10.97 -13.83 -19.34
N ALA A 555 11.02 -12.82 -20.21
CA ALA A 555 10.98 -12.98 -21.65
C ALA A 555 12.24 -13.69 -22.16
N ALA A 556 12.09 -14.83 -22.84
CA ALA A 556 13.22 -15.56 -23.42
C ALA A 556 13.79 -14.87 -24.68
N ARG A 557 12.94 -14.15 -25.41
CA ARG A 557 13.25 -13.39 -26.64
C ARG A 557 12.46 -12.09 -26.65
N GLY A 558 12.79 -11.16 -27.54
CA GLY A 558 11.96 -9.97 -27.80
C GLY A 558 10.64 -10.34 -28.46
N GLY A 559 9.59 -9.54 -28.21
CA GLY A 559 8.25 -9.80 -28.70
C GLY A 559 7.22 -8.75 -28.26
N GLU A 560 5.95 -9.12 -28.35
CA GLU A 560 4.83 -8.31 -27.87
C GLU A 560 3.79 -9.16 -27.12
N VAL A 561 3.15 -8.59 -26.11
CA VAL A 561 1.97 -9.17 -25.46
C VAL A 561 0.78 -8.99 -26.40
N THR A 562 0.07 -10.09 -26.65
CA THR A 562 -1.12 -10.12 -27.53
C THR A 562 -2.42 -10.35 -26.77
N GLY A 563 -2.34 -10.84 -25.52
CA GLY A 563 -3.52 -11.14 -24.70
C GLY A 563 -3.16 -11.44 -23.25
N ALA A 564 -4.08 -11.13 -22.34
CA ALA A 564 -3.85 -11.21 -20.89
C ALA A 564 -5.16 -11.35 -20.09
N ALA A 565 -6.22 -11.89 -20.70
CA ALA A 565 -7.53 -11.88 -20.08
C ALA A 565 -7.59 -12.75 -18.82
N ARG A 566 -8.08 -12.18 -17.72
CA ARG A 566 -8.52 -12.93 -16.54
C ARG A 566 -10.01 -13.21 -16.67
N ILE A 567 -10.41 -14.48 -16.55
CA ILE A 567 -11.77 -14.93 -16.89
C ILE A 567 -12.61 -15.34 -15.68
N ASP A 568 -11.98 -15.49 -14.52
CA ASP A 568 -12.59 -15.93 -13.27
C ASP A 568 -11.80 -15.37 -12.06
N ASP A 569 -12.15 -15.84 -10.86
CA ASP A 569 -11.51 -15.49 -9.60
C ASP A 569 -10.23 -16.31 -9.29
N ASN A 570 -9.73 -17.08 -10.25
CA ASN A 570 -8.52 -17.87 -10.07
C ASN A 570 -7.28 -16.96 -10.01
N PRO A 571 -6.45 -17.05 -8.95
CA PRO A 571 -5.21 -16.28 -8.87
C PRO A 571 -4.18 -16.73 -9.92
N ALA A 572 -4.25 -17.96 -10.42
CA ALA A 572 -3.47 -18.44 -11.55
C ALA A 572 -4.20 -18.12 -12.87
N TRP A 573 -3.46 -17.60 -13.84
CA TRP A 573 -4.00 -17.17 -15.14
C TRP A 573 -2.92 -17.28 -16.23
N SER A 574 -3.17 -16.80 -17.44
CA SER A 574 -2.19 -16.86 -18.53
C SER A 574 -2.13 -15.57 -19.35
N ILE A 575 -0.97 -15.34 -19.94
CA ILE A 575 -0.76 -14.31 -20.97
C ILE A 575 -0.44 -14.98 -22.30
N THR A 576 -0.77 -14.34 -23.41
CA THR A 576 -0.30 -14.70 -24.74
C THR A 576 0.69 -13.67 -25.24
N VAL A 577 1.80 -14.15 -25.79
CA VAL A 577 2.85 -13.30 -26.37
C VAL A 577 3.21 -13.79 -27.76
N ARG A 578 3.60 -12.87 -28.65
CA ARG A 578 4.18 -13.18 -29.94
C ARG A 578 5.63 -12.74 -29.97
N TYR A 579 6.55 -13.71 -30.07
CA TYR A 579 7.97 -13.41 -30.19
C TYR A 579 8.31 -12.92 -31.61
N ASP A 580 9.35 -12.10 -31.72
CA ASP A 580 9.81 -11.61 -33.00
C ASP A 580 10.21 -12.76 -33.94
N GLY A 581 9.61 -12.76 -35.13
CA GLY A 581 9.81 -13.79 -36.15
C GLY A 581 8.87 -15.00 -36.04
N ASP A 582 8.12 -15.14 -34.94
CA ASP A 582 7.15 -16.22 -34.78
C ASP A 582 5.82 -15.86 -35.47
N ALA A 583 5.21 -16.83 -36.15
CA ALA A 583 3.92 -16.67 -36.80
C ALA A 583 2.71 -16.86 -35.86
N ALA A 584 2.93 -17.48 -34.70
CA ALA A 584 1.88 -17.86 -33.75
C ALA A 584 2.20 -17.38 -32.34
N ASP A 585 1.15 -17.25 -31.52
CA ASP A 585 1.27 -16.81 -30.13
C ASP A 585 1.68 -17.97 -29.24
N THR A 586 2.51 -17.66 -28.25
CA THR A 586 2.87 -18.54 -27.15
C THR A 586 2.06 -18.18 -25.91
N THR A 587 1.38 -19.15 -25.31
CA THR A 587 0.71 -18.96 -24.02
C THR A 587 1.70 -19.21 -22.89
N ILE A 588 1.81 -18.26 -21.97
CA ILE A 588 2.67 -18.34 -20.79
C ILE A 588 1.80 -18.38 -19.54
N PRO A 589 1.88 -19.44 -18.71
CA PRO A 589 1.13 -19.50 -17.46
C PRO A 589 1.74 -18.54 -16.43
N ILE A 590 0.88 -17.80 -15.74
CA ILE A 590 1.20 -17.00 -14.58
C ILE A 590 0.71 -17.78 -13.35
N PRO A 591 1.63 -18.27 -12.50
CA PRO A 591 1.22 -18.99 -11.30
C PRO A 591 0.57 -18.04 -10.31
N GLY A 592 -0.30 -18.54 -9.43
CA GLY A 592 -0.91 -17.75 -8.38
C GLY A 592 -1.66 -18.63 -7.40
N GLU A 593 -1.68 -18.24 -6.14
CA GLU A 593 -2.36 -18.94 -5.06
C GLU A 593 -3.20 -17.92 -4.27
N PRO A 594 -4.31 -18.32 -3.62
CA PRO A 594 -5.06 -17.42 -2.76
C PRO A 594 -4.18 -16.84 -1.64
N GLY A 595 -4.42 -15.58 -1.27
CA GLY A 595 -3.71 -14.86 -0.22
C GLY A 595 -2.27 -14.45 -0.54
N ASP A 596 -1.71 -14.89 -1.67
CA ASP A 596 -0.39 -14.50 -2.15
C ASP A 596 -0.41 -13.06 -2.69
N PHE A 597 0.74 -12.38 -2.65
CA PHE A 597 0.87 -11.09 -3.33
C PHE A 597 0.54 -11.24 -4.83
N PRO A 598 -0.28 -10.34 -5.41
CA PRO A 598 -0.80 -10.51 -6.75
C PRO A 598 0.32 -10.40 -7.78
N TYR A 599 0.23 -11.25 -8.79
CA TYR A 599 1.01 -11.07 -10.02
C TYR A 599 0.48 -9.87 -10.79
N VAL A 600 1.40 -8.96 -11.14
CA VAL A 600 1.14 -7.85 -12.05
C VAL A 600 1.84 -8.11 -13.38
N LEU A 601 1.22 -7.66 -14.46
CA LEU A 601 1.79 -7.70 -15.82
C LEU A 601 2.35 -6.31 -16.15
N LEU A 602 3.60 -6.23 -16.63
CA LEU A 602 4.32 -4.97 -16.82
C LEU A 602 4.20 -4.38 -18.24
N PHE A 603 3.40 -5.01 -19.09
CA PHE A 603 3.17 -4.64 -20.48
C PHE A 603 1.68 -4.69 -20.79
N ASP A 604 1.20 -3.78 -21.61
CA ASP A 604 -0.21 -3.74 -22.02
C ASP A 604 -0.47 -4.73 -23.16
N THR A 605 -1.74 -5.04 -23.45
CA THR A 605 -2.11 -5.85 -24.63
C THR A 605 -2.17 -5.03 -25.92
N TYR A 606 -1.99 -3.71 -25.83
CA TYR A 606 -2.12 -2.76 -26.92
C TYR A 606 -0.86 -1.89 -27.05
N ARG A 607 -0.59 -1.46 -28.29
CA ARG A 607 0.54 -0.57 -28.62
C ARG A 607 0.36 0.81 -27.97
N PRO A 608 1.46 1.51 -27.64
CA PRO A 608 2.87 1.11 -27.82
C PRO A 608 3.46 0.29 -26.66
N HIS A 609 2.71 0.11 -25.56
CA HIS A 609 3.22 -0.46 -24.31
C HIS A 609 3.19 -2.01 -24.25
N ASN A 610 2.95 -2.67 -25.38
CA ASN A 610 2.87 -4.12 -25.48
C ASN A 610 4.19 -4.81 -25.84
N ARG A 611 5.23 -4.08 -26.26
CA ARG A 611 6.52 -4.66 -26.70
C ARG A 611 7.53 -4.81 -25.57
N PHE A 612 8.30 -5.90 -25.61
CA PHE A 612 9.36 -6.25 -24.65
C PHE A 612 10.60 -6.81 -25.34
N ALA A 613 11.75 -6.77 -24.65
CA ALA A 613 13.02 -7.34 -25.06
C ALA A 613 13.33 -8.66 -24.35
N ALA A 614 14.32 -9.41 -24.85
CA ALA A 614 14.84 -10.58 -24.16
C ALA A 614 15.42 -10.19 -22.79
N GLY A 615 15.07 -10.92 -21.74
CA GLY A 615 15.49 -10.64 -20.36
C GLY A 615 14.54 -9.72 -19.58
N ASP A 616 13.54 -9.11 -20.23
CA ASP A 616 12.54 -8.29 -19.54
C ASP A 616 11.65 -9.16 -18.64
N VAL A 617 11.24 -8.59 -17.50
CA VAL A 617 10.26 -9.21 -16.61
C VAL A 617 8.86 -8.91 -17.17
N LEU A 618 8.17 -9.93 -17.67
CA LEU A 618 6.80 -9.79 -18.16
C LEU A 618 5.82 -9.64 -17.00
N ALA A 619 5.91 -10.56 -16.03
CA ALA A 619 5.04 -10.57 -14.87
C ALA A 619 5.80 -10.97 -13.59
N ALA A 620 5.40 -10.40 -12.46
CA ALA A 620 5.97 -10.68 -11.16
C ALA A 620 4.97 -10.40 -10.04
N ARG A 621 5.16 -11.04 -8.88
CA ARG A 621 4.48 -10.64 -7.66
C ARG A 621 5.03 -9.30 -7.18
N VAL A 622 4.15 -8.43 -6.70
CA VAL A 622 4.52 -7.12 -6.15
C VAL A 622 4.13 -7.04 -4.69
N SER A 623 5.08 -6.64 -3.86
CA SER A 623 4.87 -6.42 -2.42
C SER A 623 5.50 -5.09 -2.01
N VAL A 624 4.74 -4.01 -2.13
CA VAL A 624 5.20 -2.68 -1.72
C VAL A 624 5.30 -2.61 -0.18
N PRO A 625 6.44 -2.18 0.40
CA PRO A 625 6.58 -2.06 1.85
C PRO A 625 5.63 -1.04 2.44
N GLU A 626 5.26 -1.20 3.69
CA GLU A 626 4.67 -0.13 4.47
C GLU A 626 5.69 0.97 4.79
N GLY A 627 5.21 2.17 5.10
CA GLY A 627 6.01 3.24 5.68
C GLY A 627 6.72 4.17 4.67
N ILE A 628 6.64 3.89 3.37
CA ILE A 628 7.34 4.66 2.34
C ILE A 628 6.56 5.93 1.99
N GLN A 629 7.22 7.08 2.06
CA GLN A 629 6.68 8.33 1.54
C GLN A 629 6.51 8.22 0.01
N VAL A 630 5.29 8.46 -0.47
CA VAL A 630 4.96 8.36 -1.90
C VAL A 630 4.12 9.54 -2.37
N GLU A 631 4.22 9.81 -3.66
CA GLU A 631 3.27 10.66 -4.35
C GLU A 631 2.10 9.80 -4.83
N VAL A 632 0.89 10.16 -4.43
CA VAL A 632 -0.34 9.51 -4.89
C VAL A 632 -0.90 10.30 -6.06
N LEU A 633 -1.15 9.61 -7.16
CA LEU A 633 -1.69 10.19 -8.38
C LEU A 633 -3.17 9.85 -8.50
N GLN A 634 -3.98 10.77 -8.99
CA GLN A 634 -5.37 10.54 -9.37
C GLN A 634 -5.47 10.35 -10.88
N GLN A 635 -6.11 9.28 -11.31
CA GLN A 635 -6.37 8.97 -12.71
C GLN A 635 -7.87 8.95 -12.99
N PRO A 636 -8.36 9.73 -13.98
CA PRO A 636 -9.76 9.74 -14.37
C PRO A 636 -10.21 8.35 -14.83
N GLN A 637 -11.38 7.91 -14.37
CA GLN A 637 -12.00 6.65 -14.78
C GLN A 637 -13.12 6.91 -15.77
N SER A 638 -13.10 6.18 -16.90
CA SER A 638 -14.13 6.28 -17.92
C SER A 638 -15.53 6.02 -17.36
N TYR A 639 -15.67 5.08 -16.43
CA TYR A 639 -16.93 4.77 -15.76
C TYR A 639 -17.56 6.03 -15.13
N TYR A 640 -16.81 6.73 -14.27
CA TYR A 640 -17.33 7.91 -13.59
C TYR A 640 -17.44 9.13 -14.52
N LEU A 641 -16.61 9.20 -15.57
CA LEU A 641 -16.64 10.28 -16.55
C LEU A 641 -17.90 10.29 -17.43
N GLN A 642 -18.69 9.21 -17.52
CA GLN A 642 -19.87 9.19 -18.39
C GLN A 642 -20.95 10.21 -18.03
N MET A 643 -21.01 10.67 -16.78
CA MET A 643 -21.92 11.75 -16.40
C MET A 643 -21.46 13.13 -16.83
N VAL A 644 -20.16 13.34 -17.10
CA VAL A 644 -19.64 14.68 -17.42
C VAL A 644 -20.31 15.27 -18.68
N PRO A 645 -20.40 14.57 -19.83
CA PRO A 645 -21.09 15.10 -21.01
C PRO A 645 -22.60 15.34 -20.80
N VAL A 646 -23.24 14.61 -19.88
CA VAL A 646 -24.65 14.82 -19.52
C VAL A 646 -24.81 16.14 -18.77
N LEU A 647 -23.94 16.39 -17.80
CA LEU A 647 -23.92 17.64 -17.04
C LEU A 647 -23.61 18.83 -17.94
N GLU A 648 -22.64 18.72 -18.86
CA GLU A 648 -22.32 19.80 -19.81
C GLU A 648 -23.47 20.17 -20.75
N ARG A 649 -24.30 19.18 -21.12
CA ARG A 649 -25.52 19.43 -21.88
C ARG A 649 -26.53 20.20 -21.05
N PHE A 650 -26.78 19.77 -19.82
CA PHE A 650 -27.72 20.45 -18.94
C PHE A 650 -27.23 21.84 -18.49
N GLU A 651 -25.93 22.04 -18.30
CA GLU A 651 -25.34 23.37 -18.06
C GLU A 651 -25.69 24.37 -19.17
N ARG A 652 -25.76 23.91 -20.43
CA ARG A 652 -26.19 24.79 -21.53
C ARG A 652 -27.65 25.20 -21.35
N THR A 653 -28.53 24.27 -20.98
CA THR A 653 -29.93 24.59 -20.64
C THR A 653 -30.01 25.62 -19.51
N LEU A 654 -29.21 25.47 -18.45
CA LEU A 654 -29.18 26.45 -17.35
C LEU A 654 -28.67 27.82 -17.80
N ARG A 655 -27.60 27.86 -18.60
CA ARG A 655 -27.05 29.11 -19.15
C ARG A 655 -28.05 29.83 -20.05
N ASP A 656 -28.71 29.08 -20.93
CA ASP A 656 -29.78 29.60 -21.79
C ASP A 656 -31.00 30.06 -20.97
N GLY A 657 -31.22 29.43 -19.81
CA GLY A 657 -32.23 29.79 -18.82
C GLY A 657 -31.88 30.98 -17.91
N GLY A 658 -30.74 31.65 -18.13
CA GLY A 658 -30.35 32.86 -17.38
C GLY A 658 -29.28 32.65 -16.31
N HIS A 659 -28.63 31.48 -16.24
CA HIS A 659 -27.58 31.15 -15.28
C HIS A 659 -26.20 31.03 -15.96
N PRO A 660 -25.58 32.16 -16.39
CA PRO A 660 -24.35 32.12 -17.21
C PRO A 660 -23.15 31.49 -16.50
N GLY A 661 -23.14 31.50 -15.16
CA GLY A 661 -22.10 30.91 -14.33
C GLY A 661 -22.27 29.42 -14.04
N ALA A 662 -23.32 28.76 -14.56
CA ALA A 662 -23.62 27.38 -14.21
C ALA A 662 -22.47 26.41 -14.52
N SER A 663 -22.05 25.65 -13.50
CA SER A 663 -21.00 24.63 -13.60
C SER A 663 -21.31 23.47 -12.63
N LEU A 664 -21.68 22.33 -13.20
CA LEU A 664 -22.14 21.14 -12.48
C LEU A 664 -20.98 20.14 -12.32
N HIS A 665 -20.93 19.48 -11.16
CA HIS A 665 -19.82 18.59 -10.83
C HIS A 665 -20.29 17.24 -10.29
N VAL A 666 -19.68 16.17 -10.77
CA VAL A 666 -19.72 14.87 -10.09
C VAL A 666 -19.02 15.02 -8.73
N GLY A 667 -19.64 14.49 -7.67
CA GLY A 667 -19.22 14.66 -6.29
C GLY A 667 -19.93 15.80 -5.56
N GLU A 668 -20.48 16.78 -6.27
CA GLU A 668 -21.30 17.85 -5.66
C GLU A 668 -22.76 17.73 -6.11
N ASP A 669 -23.03 17.83 -7.41
CA ASP A 669 -24.40 17.78 -7.98
C ASP A 669 -24.86 16.36 -8.31
N VAL A 670 -23.91 15.45 -8.51
CA VAL A 670 -24.14 14.02 -8.70
C VAL A 670 -23.40 13.24 -7.62
N CYS A 671 -24.12 12.45 -6.83
CA CYS A 671 -23.53 11.46 -5.94
C CYS A 671 -23.54 10.07 -6.58
N GLN A 672 -22.58 9.21 -6.21
CA GLN A 672 -22.41 7.92 -6.86
C GLN A 672 -22.39 6.80 -5.83
N LEU A 673 -23.02 5.69 -6.16
CA LEU A 673 -23.15 4.55 -5.27
C LEU A 673 -23.10 3.24 -6.06
N ASP A 674 -22.50 2.22 -5.46
CA ASP A 674 -22.67 0.83 -5.86
C ASP A 674 -23.67 0.09 -4.98
N MET A 675 -24.43 -0.82 -5.60
CA MET A 675 -25.38 -1.70 -4.90
C MET A 675 -24.68 -2.61 -3.87
N VAL A 676 -23.41 -2.93 -4.12
CA VAL A 676 -22.58 -3.74 -3.23
C VAL A 676 -21.31 -2.96 -2.88
N ALA A 677 -21.07 -2.79 -1.58
CA ALA A 677 -19.97 -1.97 -1.07
C ALA A 677 -18.59 -2.64 -1.21
N CYS A 678 -18.53 -3.98 -1.23
CA CYS A 678 -17.26 -4.70 -1.38
C CYS A 678 -16.77 -4.62 -2.83
N ALA A 679 -15.47 -4.41 -3.00
CA ALA A 679 -14.90 -4.29 -4.32
C ALA A 679 -14.89 -5.62 -5.09
N SER A 680 -15.10 -5.57 -6.40
CA SER A 680 -15.07 -6.75 -7.28
C SER A 680 -14.50 -6.38 -8.64
N PRO A 681 -13.88 -7.31 -9.39
CA PRO A 681 -13.50 -7.05 -10.79
C PRO A 681 -14.66 -7.32 -11.77
N HIS A 682 -15.66 -8.12 -11.38
CA HIS A 682 -16.83 -8.44 -12.21
C HIS A 682 -17.95 -9.09 -11.37
N TRP A 683 -19.20 -8.97 -11.83
CA TRP A 683 -20.38 -9.55 -11.19
C TRP A 683 -20.88 -10.88 -11.78
N LYS A 684 -20.02 -11.61 -12.51
CA LYS A 684 -20.37 -12.93 -13.08
C LYS A 684 -20.01 -14.03 -12.07
N PRO A 685 -20.71 -15.18 -12.11
CA PRO A 685 -20.43 -16.31 -11.21
C PRO A 685 -18.95 -16.69 -11.13
N GLY A 686 -18.25 -16.75 -12.26
CA GLY A 686 -16.83 -17.10 -12.31
C GLY A 686 -15.92 -16.17 -11.49
N PHE A 687 -16.32 -14.93 -11.23
CA PHE A 687 -15.56 -13.97 -10.42
C PHE A 687 -16.02 -13.89 -8.96
N LEU A 688 -17.08 -14.61 -8.60
CA LEU A 688 -17.74 -14.47 -7.31
C LEU A 688 -18.00 -15.85 -6.70
N GLY A 689 -17.00 -16.73 -6.70
CA GLY A 689 -17.10 -18.06 -6.10
C GLY A 689 -17.80 -19.10 -6.96
N GLY A 690 -17.81 -18.91 -8.29
CA GLY A 690 -18.14 -19.90 -9.30
C GLY A 690 -19.64 -20.24 -9.49
N SER A 691 -20.57 -19.59 -8.80
CA SER A 691 -22.01 -19.92 -8.90
C SER A 691 -22.95 -18.73 -8.72
N ASP A 692 -24.14 -18.79 -9.33
CA ASP A 692 -25.20 -17.78 -9.12
C ASP A 692 -25.66 -17.71 -7.66
N ALA A 693 -25.60 -18.82 -6.92
CA ALA A 693 -25.91 -18.85 -5.49
C ALA A 693 -24.90 -18.01 -4.69
N SER A 694 -23.61 -18.07 -5.05
CA SER A 694 -22.56 -17.24 -4.45
C SER A 694 -22.79 -15.75 -4.75
N VAL A 695 -23.11 -15.41 -6.00
CA VAL A 695 -23.49 -14.03 -6.38
C VAL A 695 -24.68 -13.55 -5.57
N THR A 696 -25.74 -14.36 -5.50
CA THR A 696 -26.96 -14.06 -4.75
C THR A 696 -26.67 -13.82 -3.28
N ALA A 697 -25.84 -14.65 -2.65
CA ALA A 697 -25.47 -14.48 -1.24
C ALA A 697 -24.68 -13.18 -0.99
N ILE A 698 -23.78 -12.80 -1.90
CA ILE A 698 -23.02 -11.55 -1.81
C ILE A 698 -23.96 -10.34 -1.95
N VAL A 699 -24.82 -10.38 -2.96
CA VAL A 699 -25.82 -9.33 -3.21
C VAL A 699 -26.78 -9.20 -2.03
N ASP A 700 -27.35 -10.31 -1.56
CA ASP A 700 -28.33 -10.30 -0.47
C ASP A 700 -27.75 -9.72 0.82
N ASN A 701 -26.47 -9.99 1.12
CA ASN A 701 -25.80 -9.40 2.27
C ASN A 701 -25.79 -7.86 2.20
N CYS A 702 -25.49 -7.26 1.05
CA CYS A 702 -25.41 -5.79 0.94
C CYS A 702 -26.76 -5.13 0.68
N VAL A 703 -27.58 -5.70 -0.21
CA VAL A 703 -28.81 -5.09 -0.71
C VAL A 703 -29.99 -5.34 0.22
N SER A 704 -30.13 -6.57 0.75
CA SER A 704 -31.28 -6.95 1.58
C SER A 704 -30.95 -6.95 3.07
N ARG A 705 -30.02 -7.81 3.49
CA ARG A 705 -29.75 -8.11 4.90
C ARG A 705 -29.23 -6.88 5.64
N ASN A 706 -28.22 -6.24 5.09
CA ASN A 706 -27.68 -5.01 5.67
C ASN A 706 -28.34 -3.74 5.11
N ALA A 707 -28.91 -3.83 3.90
CA ALA A 707 -29.59 -2.74 3.21
C ALA A 707 -28.73 -1.48 3.02
N TRP A 708 -27.44 -1.64 2.72
CA TRP A 708 -26.49 -0.53 2.58
C TRP A 708 -26.93 0.48 1.51
N ALA A 709 -27.30 -0.02 0.34
CA ALA A 709 -27.74 0.86 -0.75
C ALA A 709 -29.02 1.63 -0.40
N ILE A 710 -29.99 0.96 0.24
CA ILE A 710 -31.29 1.56 0.57
C ILE A 710 -31.18 2.56 1.69
N LYS A 711 -30.38 2.27 2.73
CA LYS A 711 -30.10 3.21 3.82
C LYS A 711 -29.50 4.52 3.28
N GLN A 712 -28.61 4.43 2.30
CA GLN A 712 -28.06 5.62 1.65
C GLN A 712 -29.09 6.33 0.78
N MET A 713 -29.89 5.60 0.00
CA MET A 713 -30.93 6.20 -0.84
C MET A 713 -32.02 6.93 -0.02
N VAL A 714 -32.49 6.36 1.10
CA VAL A 714 -33.51 7.02 1.96
C VAL A 714 -32.96 8.23 2.72
N GLN A 715 -31.64 8.29 2.92
CA GLN A 715 -30.96 9.44 3.50
C GLN A 715 -30.75 10.53 2.44
N THR A 716 -30.31 10.15 1.24
CA THR A 716 -30.04 11.06 0.13
C THR A 716 -31.32 11.70 -0.42
N ARG A 717 -32.39 10.92 -0.55
CA ARG A 717 -33.66 11.31 -1.18
C ARG A 717 -33.47 11.96 -2.56
N PRO A 718 -32.80 11.28 -3.52
CA PRO A 718 -32.50 11.87 -4.81
C PRO A 718 -33.78 12.26 -5.57
N ALA A 719 -33.75 13.40 -6.24
CA ALA A 719 -34.78 13.79 -7.19
C ALA A 719 -34.73 12.91 -8.44
N LEU A 720 -33.53 12.57 -8.89
CA LEU A 720 -33.27 11.71 -10.05
C LEU A 720 -32.28 10.59 -9.70
N LEU A 721 -32.65 9.37 -10.08
CA LEU A 721 -31.81 8.18 -9.99
C LEU A 721 -31.52 7.63 -11.39
N TYR A 722 -30.24 7.62 -11.76
CA TYR A 722 -29.72 6.85 -12.87
C TYR A 722 -29.25 5.47 -12.39
N ILE A 723 -29.86 4.41 -12.87
CA ILE A 723 -29.38 3.04 -12.65
C ILE A 723 -28.51 2.63 -13.83
N VAL A 724 -27.25 2.28 -13.56
CA VAL A 724 -26.23 2.01 -14.58
C VAL A 724 -26.34 0.56 -15.05
N SER A 725 -26.87 0.36 -16.27
CA SER A 725 -27.13 -0.92 -16.95
C SER A 725 -28.29 -1.75 -16.42
N GLU A 726 -28.76 -2.65 -17.29
CA GLU A 726 -29.74 -3.70 -17.02
C GLU A 726 -29.29 -4.60 -15.86
N SER A 727 -28.00 -4.86 -15.70
CA SER A 727 -27.53 -5.74 -14.61
C SER A 727 -27.73 -5.12 -13.22
N SER A 728 -27.43 -3.83 -13.05
CA SER A 728 -27.74 -3.08 -11.82
C SER A 728 -29.26 -2.93 -11.64
N TRP A 729 -30.00 -2.73 -12.73
CA TRP A 729 -31.45 -2.66 -12.71
C TRP A 729 -32.08 -3.97 -12.21
N ASN A 730 -31.67 -5.12 -12.74
CA ASN A 730 -32.17 -6.41 -12.32
C ASN A 730 -31.91 -6.66 -10.83
N MET A 731 -30.73 -6.26 -10.33
CA MET A 731 -30.40 -6.33 -8.91
C MET A 731 -31.30 -5.41 -8.05
N PHE A 732 -31.51 -4.17 -8.49
CA PHE A 732 -32.38 -3.20 -7.83
C PHE A 732 -33.84 -3.66 -7.82
N HIS A 733 -34.36 -4.07 -8.98
CA HIS A 733 -35.73 -4.50 -9.19
C HIS A 733 -36.06 -5.77 -8.40
N ALA A 734 -35.13 -6.71 -8.29
CA ALA A 734 -35.31 -7.91 -7.45
C ALA A 734 -35.55 -7.59 -5.97
N ALA A 735 -34.96 -6.48 -5.47
CA ALA A 735 -35.09 -6.06 -4.08
C ALA A 735 -36.22 -5.02 -3.85
N LEU A 736 -36.52 -4.18 -4.85
CA LEU A 736 -37.36 -2.97 -4.68
C LEU A 736 -38.38 -2.75 -5.80
N GLY A 737 -38.53 -3.67 -6.76
CA GLY A 737 -39.41 -3.50 -7.91
C GLY A 737 -40.86 -3.22 -7.54
N ALA A 738 -41.34 -3.68 -6.37
CA ALA A 738 -42.67 -3.36 -5.87
C ALA A 738 -42.87 -1.86 -5.54
N HIS A 739 -41.80 -1.07 -5.48
CA HIS A 739 -41.82 0.38 -5.28
C HIS A 739 -41.65 1.16 -6.60
N VAL A 740 -41.48 0.47 -7.73
CA VAL A 740 -41.35 1.10 -9.05
C VAL A 740 -42.74 1.37 -9.61
N ARG A 741 -42.93 2.56 -10.18
CA ARG A 741 -44.19 3.01 -10.78
C ARG A 741 -43.94 3.51 -12.19
N ARG A 742 -44.66 2.91 -13.14
CA ARG A 742 -44.69 3.29 -14.54
C ARG A 742 -45.95 2.70 -15.18
N ASP A 743 -46.57 3.43 -16.09
CA ASP A 743 -47.64 2.94 -16.95
C ASP A 743 -47.30 3.28 -18.41
N PRO A 744 -47.12 2.31 -19.33
CA PRO A 744 -47.12 0.86 -19.07
C PRO A 744 -45.87 0.43 -18.24
N PRO A 745 -45.88 -0.75 -17.58
CA PRO A 745 -44.71 -1.27 -16.89
C PRO A 745 -43.47 -1.38 -17.79
N LEU A 746 -42.28 -1.33 -17.18
CA LEU A 746 -41.02 -1.53 -17.91
C LEU A 746 -40.93 -2.94 -18.49
N SER A 747 -40.26 -3.07 -19.63
CA SER A 747 -40.06 -4.36 -20.28
C SER A 747 -39.28 -5.32 -19.37
N SER A 748 -39.82 -6.52 -19.14
CA SER A 748 -39.14 -7.60 -18.43
C SER A 748 -38.09 -8.32 -19.28
N HIS A 749 -38.22 -8.22 -20.61
CA HIS A 749 -37.30 -8.80 -21.60
C HIS A 749 -36.96 -7.74 -22.66
N PRO A 750 -36.07 -6.78 -22.33
CA PRO A 750 -35.76 -5.67 -23.22
C PRO A 750 -35.04 -6.14 -24.50
N ALA A 751 -35.65 -5.90 -25.67
CA ALA A 751 -35.12 -6.37 -26.96
C ALA A 751 -33.74 -5.80 -27.33
N ASP A 752 -33.43 -4.58 -26.89
CA ASP A 752 -32.13 -3.93 -27.04
C ASP A 752 -31.49 -3.63 -25.66
N LYS A 753 -31.71 -4.55 -24.70
CA LYS A 753 -31.09 -4.55 -23.36
C LYS A 753 -31.21 -3.16 -22.70
N ASP A 754 -30.08 -2.61 -22.25
CA ASP A 754 -29.97 -1.27 -21.64
C ASP A 754 -30.69 -0.16 -22.42
N TYR A 755 -30.69 -0.21 -23.76
CA TYR A 755 -31.23 0.89 -24.59
C TYR A 755 -32.74 0.84 -24.74
N THR A 756 -33.36 -0.33 -24.66
CA THR A 756 -34.83 -0.42 -24.51
C THR A 756 -35.24 0.26 -23.21
N LEU A 757 -34.58 -0.08 -22.11
CA LEU A 757 -34.86 0.49 -20.80
C LEU A 757 -34.54 2.00 -20.74
N LEU A 758 -33.48 2.47 -21.40
CA LEU A 758 -33.20 3.89 -21.56
C LEU A 758 -34.36 4.59 -22.25
N LYS A 759 -34.77 4.12 -23.45
CA LYS A 759 -35.86 4.73 -24.21
C LYS A 759 -37.16 4.78 -23.42
N GLU A 760 -37.53 3.67 -22.78
CA GLU A 760 -38.73 3.60 -21.93
C GLU A 760 -38.64 4.61 -20.79
N THR A 761 -37.54 4.62 -20.04
CA THR A 761 -37.42 5.46 -18.85
C THR A 761 -37.19 6.94 -19.15
N THR A 762 -36.71 7.30 -20.34
CA THR A 762 -36.59 8.70 -20.79
C THR A 762 -37.82 9.22 -21.54
N ASP A 763 -38.84 8.39 -21.74
CA ASP A 763 -40.10 8.81 -22.35
C ASP A 763 -40.83 9.81 -21.43
N PRO A 764 -41.04 11.07 -21.87
CA PRO A 764 -41.71 12.09 -21.05
C PRO A 764 -43.21 11.84 -20.90
N GLU A 765 -43.86 11.10 -21.81
CA GLU A 765 -45.30 10.79 -21.72
C GLU A 765 -45.58 9.70 -20.69
N HIS A 766 -44.59 8.84 -20.47
CA HIS A 766 -44.66 7.74 -19.55
C HIS A 766 -43.45 7.79 -18.61
N PRO A 767 -43.37 8.70 -17.63
CA PRO A 767 -42.22 8.75 -16.74
C PRO A 767 -42.21 7.58 -15.75
N ALA A 768 -41.01 7.07 -15.45
CA ALA A 768 -40.80 6.03 -14.44
C ALA A 768 -40.34 6.63 -13.11
N TYR A 769 -40.83 6.11 -12.00
CA TYR A 769 -40.49 6.56 -10.65
C TYR A 769 -40.22 5.41 -9.70
N VAL A 770 -39.42 5.69 -8.66
CA VAL A 770 -39.41 4.93 -7.41
C VAL A 770 -40.19 5.73 -6.37
N GLU A 771 -41.20 5.10 -5.78
CA GLU A 771 -42.10 5.73 -4.80
C GLU A 771 -42.02 5.01 -3.46
N PHE A 772 -41.59 5.76 -2.44
CA PHE A 772 -41.59 5.31 -1.06
C PHE A 772 -42.66 6.08 -0.30
N ASP A 773 -43.61 5.36 0.31
CA ASP A 773 -44.60 5.95 1.20
C ASP A 773 -44.91 4.96 2.33
N VAL A 774 -44.40 5.27 3.51
CA VAL A 774 -44.50 4.39 4.68
C VAL A 774 -44.68 5.21 5.95
N THR A 775 -45.45 4.69 6.90
CA THR A 775 -45.53 5.24 8.26
C THR A 775 -44.85 4.30 9.23
N ILE A 776 -43.83 4.78 9.94
CA ILE A 776 -43.10 4.03 10.98
C ILE A 776 -43.22 4.82 12.28
N ASP A 777 -43.63 4.15 13.36
CA ASP A 777 -43.75 4.74 14.70
C ASP A 777 -44.56 6.07 14.74
N GLY A 778 -45.60 6.16 13.90
CA GLY A 778 -46.46 7.36 13.79
C GLY A 778 -45.91 8.50 12.94
N MET A 779 -44.70 8.35 12.36
CA MET A 779 -44.09 9.33 11.46
C MET A 779 -44.11 8.81 10.01
N ARG A 780 -44.64 9.62 9.09
CA ARG A 780 -44.68 9.30 7.66
C ARG A 780 -43.35 9.66 6.99
N TYR A 781 -42.81 8.73 6.21
CA TYR A 781 -41.75 8.94 5.24
C TYR A 781 -42.38 8.81 3.85
N ALA A 782 -42.37 9.87 3.05
CA ALA A 782 -42.84 9.86 1.68
C ALA A 782 -41.79 10.53 0.78
N HIS A 783 -41.35 9.85 -0.28
CA HIS A 783 -40.41 10.38 -1.26
C HIS A 783 -40.63 9.75 -2.62
N ARG A 784 -40.53 10.56 -3.68
CA ARG A 784 -40.67 10.13 -5.07
C ARG A 784 -39.41 10.53 -5.84
N THR A 785 -38.81 9.56 -6.52
CA THR A 785 -37.58 9.73 -7.29
C THR A 785 -37.84 9.41 -8.76
N ARG A 786 -37.49 10.30 -9.69
CA ARG A 786 -37.50 10.02 -11.12
C ARG A 786 -36.45 8.94 -11.43
N LEU A 787 -36.83 7.90 -12.16
CA LEU A 787 -35.98 6.75 -12.47
C LEU A 787 -35.60 6.74 -13.95
N VAL A 788 -34.30 6.60 -14.23
CA VAL A 788 -33.76 6.37 -15.57
C VAL A 788 -32.77 5.20 -15.53
N ILE A 789 -32.87 4.30 -16.49
CA ILE A 789 -31.94 3.18 -16.66
C ILE A 789 -31.03 3.50 -17.84
N THR A 790 -29.71 3.39 -17.67
CA THR A 790 -28.72 3.82 -18.67
C THR A 790 -27.94 2.65 -19.25
N PRO A 791 -27.27 2.81 -20.39
CA PRO A 791 -26.21 1.91 -20.80
C PRO A 791 -25.10 1.78 -19.76
N HIS A 792 -24.40 0.65 -19.75
CA HIS A 792 -23.28 0.42 -18.84
C HIS A 792 -22.13 1.42 -19.04
N PHE A 793 -21.66 2.05 -17.96
CA PHE A 793 -20.69 3.16 -18.02
C PHE A 793 -19.26 2.77 -18.40
N SER A 794 -18.84 1.51 -18.18
CA SER A 794 -17.45 1.08 -18.47
C SER A 794 -17.07 1.10 -19.95
N TYR A 795 -18.03 1.15 -20.87
CA TYR A 795 -17.78 1.01 -22.31
C TYR A 795 -18.09 2.31 -23.04
N ASN A 796 -17.05 3.05 -23.45
CA ASN A 796 -17.21 4.30 -24.19
C ASN A 796 -18.04 4.13 -25.48
N SER A 797 -17.95 2.97 -26.13
CA SER A 797 -18.73 2.65 -27.33
C SER A 797 -20.24 2.66 -27.08
N PHE A 798 -20.70 2.51 -25.84
CA PHE A 798 -22.13 2.55 -25.50
C PHE A 798 -22.69 3.98 -25.47
N PHE A 799 -21.81 4.98 -25.41
CA PHE A 799 -22.19 6.39 -25.40
C PHE A 799 -21.92 7.11 -26.71
N LEU A 800 -21.43 6.39 -27.73
CA LEU A 800 -21.38 6.91 -29.09
C LEU A 800 -22.80 7.13 -29.60
N GLN A 801 -22.99 8.18 -30.40
CA GLN A 801 -24.21 8.31 -31.17
C GLN A 801 -24.32 7.15 -32.16
N GLN A 802 -25.49 6.54 -32.26
CA GLN A 802 -25.64 5.32 -33.04
C GLN A 802 -27.10 5.08 -33.43
N TYR A 803 -27.31 4.27 -34.47
CA TYR A 803 -28.61 3.73 -34.82
C TYR A 803 -28.70 2.29 -34.34
N ARG A 804 -29.75 1.93 -33.62
CA ARG A 804 -29.89 0.61 -32.98
C ARG A 804 -31.24 -0.02 -33.30
N MET A 805 -31.21 -1.22 -33.87
CA MET A 805 -32.41 -1.93 -34.33
C MET A 805 -32.32 -3.43 -34.07
N SER A 806 -33.47 -4.10 -34.06
CA SER A 806 -33.51 -5.57 -33.98
C SER A 806 -32.90 -6.20 -35.23
N THR A 807 -32.46 -7.45 -35.13
CA THR A 807 -31.98 -8.21 -36.29
C THR A 807 -33.06 -8.34 -37.37
N GLN A 808 -34.32 -8.48 -36.98
CA GLN A 808 -35.46 -8.51 -37.91
C GLN A 808 -35.61 -7.18 -38.67
N ASP A 809 -35.57 -6.06 -37.96
CA ASP A 809 -35.68 -4.73 -38.57
C ASP A 809 -34.48 -4.43 -39.47
N TRP A 810 -33.29 -4.88 -39.09
CA TRP A 810 -32.09 -4.76 -39.93
C TRP A 810 -32.23 -5.53 -41.25
N HIS A 811 -32.74 -6.77 -41.21
CA HIS A 811 -32.98 -7.53 -42.42
C HIS A 811 -34.03 -6.87 -43.32
N ALA A 812 -35.12 -6.36 -42.75
CA ALA A 812 -36.13 -5.62 -43.48
C ALA A 812 -35.57 -4.34 -44.09
N PHE A 813 -34.76 -3.59 -43.33
CA PHE A 813 -34.08 -2.38 -43.79
C PHE A 813 -33.09 -2.70 -44.92
N GLY A 814 -32.27 -3.73 -44.79
CA GLY A 814 -31.30 -4.12 -45.81
C GLY A 814 -31.94 -4.61 -47.11
N ALA A 815 -33.08 -5.29 -47.02
CA ALA A 815 -33.86 -5.68 -48.20
C ALA A 815 -34.45 -4.45 -48.93
N ALA A 816 -34.92 -3.45 -48.16
CA ALA A 816 -35.50 -2.23 -48.71
C ALA A 816 -34.45 -1.21 -49.21
N GLN A 817 -33.27 -1.15 -48.59
CA GLN A 817 -32.24 -0.12 -48.79
C GLN A 817 -30.83 -0.74 -49.00
N PRO A 818 -30.63 -1.67 -49.94
CA PRO A 818 -29.36 -2.40 -50.09
C PRO A 818 -28.17 -1.49 -50.43
N GLY A 819 -28.40 -0.42 -51.21
CA GLY A 819 -27.37 0.57 -51.55
C GLY A 819 -26.89 1.37 -50.35
N CYS A 820 -27.79 1.69 -49.41
CA CYS A 820 -27.42 2.37 -48.17
C CYS A 820 -26.58 1.45 -47.29
N VAL A 821 -26.99 0.19 -47.11
CA VAL A 821 -26.26 -0.79 -46.28
C VAL A 821 -24.83 -0.98 -46.79
N ALA A 822 -24.64 -1.11 -48.10
CA ALA A 822 -23.31 -1.24 -48.70
C ALA A 822 -22.42 -0.01 -48.45
N ALA A 823 -23.01 1.16 -48.19
CA ALA A 823 -22.31 2.41 -47.97
C ALA A 823 -22.07 2.74 -46.48
N LEU A 824 -22.59 1.94 -45.54
CA LEU A 824 -22.34 2.08 -44.10
C LEU A 824 -20.96 1.50 -43.73
N THR A 825 -19.90 2.19 -44.13
CA THR A 825 -18.51 1.78 -43.93
C THR A 825 -17.71 2.79 -43.12
N PRO A 826 -16.56 2.40 -42.53
CA PRO A 826 -15.70 3.34 -41.81
C PRO A 826 -15.24 4.53 -42.65
N GLN A 827 -15.08 4.36 -43.98
CA GLN A 827 -14.73 5.44 -44.90
C GLN A 827 -15.79 6.55 -44.95
N ASN A 828 -17.06 6.19 -44.76
CA ASN A 828 -18.18 7.13 -44.69
C ASN A 828 -18.54 7.52 -43.25
N GLY A 829 -17.73 7.11 -42.26
CA GLY A 829 -17.92 7.44 -40.85
C GLY A 829 -18.85 6.50 -40.09
N PHE A 830 -19.07 5.26 -40.54
CA PHE A 830 -19.94 4.30 -39.85
C PHE A 830 -19.17 3.04 -39.43
N THR A 831 -19.43 2.56 -38.21
CA THR A 831 -18.96 1.24 -37.75
C THR A 831 -20.15 0.35 -37.48
N LEU A 832 -20.26 -0.76 -38.22
CA LEU A 832 -21.30 -1.76 -38.02
C LEU A 832 -20.90 -2.74 -36.92
N VAL A 833 -21.78 -2.90 -35.94
CA VAL A 833 -21.73 -3.95 -34.91
C VAL A 833 -22.88 -4.90 -35.19
N LEU A 834 -22.54 -6.12 -35.58
CA LEU A 834 -23.49 -7.17 -35.94
C LEU A 834 -23.63 -8.19 -34.79
N PRO A 835 -24.79 -8.87 -34.68
CA PRO A 835 -24.97 -10.00 -33.79
C PRO A 835 -23.88 -11.06 -33.99
N THR A 836 -23.50 -11.72 -32.90
CA THR A 836 -22.52 -12.81 -32.94
C THR A 836 -23.21 -14.15 -33.09
N GLN A 837 -22.48 -15.20 -33.49
CA GLN A 837 -23.05 -16.55 -33.57
C GLN A 837 -23.58 -17.05 -32.22
N ALA A 838 -23.01 -16.59 -31.11
CA ALA A 838 -23.46 -16.93 -29.76
C ALA A 838 -24.78 -16.24 -29.38
N TYR A 839 -25.09 -15.11 -30.02
CA TYR A 839 -26.29 -14.30 -29.77
C TYR A 839 -26.86 -13.82 -31.12
N PRO A 840 -27.42 -14.73 -31.94
CA PRO A 840 -27.83 -14.42 -33.30
C PRO A 840 -29.03 -13.46 -33.37
N ASP A 841 -29.83 -13.41 -32.32
CA ASP A 841 -31.03 -12.58 -32.20
C ASP A 841 -30.78 -11.26 -31.46
N ASP A 842 -29.50 -10.89 -31.22
CA ASP A 842 -29.13 -9.62 -30.59
C ASP A 842 -29.45 -8.41 -31.50
N TYR A 843 -29.03 -7.21 -31.08
CA TYR A 843 -29.22 -5.99 -31.87
C TYR A 843 -28.17 -5.82 -33.00
N VAL A 844 -28.51 -4.98 -33.97
CA VAL A 844 -27.55 -4.37 -34.91
C VAL A 844 -27.35 -2.91 -34.53
N ALA A 845 -26.09 -2.48 -34.41
CA ALA A 845 -25.76 -1.08 -34.17
C ALA A 845 -24.91 -0.49 -35.29
N ILE A 846 -25.28 0.70 -35.74
CA ILE A 846 -24.53 1.53 -36.69
C ILE A 846 -23.95 2.69 -35.88
N GLN A 847 -22.69 2.55 -35.46
CA GLN A 847 -22.01 3.54 -34.61
C GLN A 847 -21.44 4.69 -35.45
N LEU A 848 -21.62 5.90 -34.95
CA LEU A 848 -20.98 7.11 -35.46
C LEU A 848 -19.64 7.35 -34.74
N PRO A 849 -18.76 8.20 -35.30
CA PRO A 849 -17.49 8.54 -34.68
C PRO A 849 -17.68 9.24 -33.33
N ALA A 850 -16.71 9.09 -32.43
CA ALA A 850 -16.72 9.75 -31.12
C ALA A 850 -16.64 11.29 -31.21
N ASP A 851 -15.98 11.81 -32.25
CA ASP A 851 -15.94 13.25 -32.51
C ASP A 851 -17.30 13.75 -33.02
N ALA A 852 -17.85 14.75 -32.33
CA ALA A 852 -19.18 15.27 -32.63
C ALA A 852 -19.28 15.89 -34.03
N SER A 853 -18.21 16.52 -34.53
CA SER A 853 -18.21 17.12 -35.88
C SER A 853 -18.22 16.04 -36.96
N ALA A 854 -17.42 14.98 -36.77
CA ALA A 854 -17.40 13.82 -37.65
C ALA A 854 -18.74 13.04 -37.62
N ALA A 855 -19.34 12.87 -36.44
CA ALA A 855 -20.67 12.27 -36.33
C ALA A 855 -21.74 13.08 -37.07
N ASN A 856 -21.76 14.40 -36.89
CA ASN A 856 -22.67 15.29 -37.61
C ASN A 856 -22.44 15.25 -39.13
N ALA A 857 -21.18 15.23 -39.58
CA ALA A 857 -20.84 15.10 -41.00
C ALA A 857 -21.31 13.76 -41.60
N ALA A 858 -21.12 12.65 -40.89
CA ALA A 858 -21.60 11.33 -41.31
C ALA A 858 -23.13 11.30 -41.43
N ARG A 859 -23.85 11.88 -40.44
CA ARG A 859 -25.32 12.00 -40.49
C ARG A 859 -25.80 12.87 -41.64
N ALA A 860 -25.17 14.03 -41.86
CA ALA A 860 -25.51 14.91 -42.98
C ALA A 860 -25.24 14.24 -44.33
N TRP A 861 -24.14 13.51 -44.45
CA TRP A 861 -23.82 12.70 -45.62
C TRP A 861 -24.89 11.63 -45.87
N LEU A 862 -25.30 10.88 -44.84
CA LEU A 862 -26.35 9.87 -44.95
C LEU A 862 -27.68 10.46 -45.42
N ALA A 863 -28.08 11.60 -44.83
CA ALA A 863 -29.30 12.31 -45.22
C ALA A 863 -29.26 12.83 -46.67
N ASN A 864 -28.08 13.23 -47.16
CA ASN A 864 -27.91 13.73 -48.52
C ASN A 864 -27.85 12.60 -49.56
N GLN A 865 -27.13 11.51 -49.28
CA GLN A 865 -26.95 10.40 -50.23
C GLN A 865 -28.13 9.42 -50.23
N PHE A 866 -28.75 9.20 -49.07
CA PHE A 866 -29.83 8.22 -48.89
C PHE A 866 -30.97 8.79 -48.04
N PRO A 867 -31.73 9.78 -48.53
CA PRO A 867 -32.72 10.52 -47.73
C PRO A 867 -33.81 9.64 -47.13
N ASP A 868 -34.31 8.64 -47.87
CA ASP A 868 -35.33 7.71 -47.36
C ASP A 868 -34.76 6.76 -46.32
N ALA A 869 -33.54 6.25 -46.53
CA ALA A 869 -32.85 5.41 -45.56
C ALA A 869 -32.52 6.20 -44.27
N ALA A 870 -32.10 7.45 -44.40
CA ALA A 870 -31.85 8.35 -43.27
C ALA A 870 -33.11 8.60 -42.44
N ARG A 871 -34.27 8.75 -43.09
CA ARG A 871 -35.57 8.91 -42.40
C ARG A 871 -35.93 7.66 -41.61
N THR A 872 -35.77 6.48 -42.21
CA THR A 872 -36.01 5.19 -41.53
C THR A 872 -35.04 4.98 -40.39
N LEU A 873 -33.73 5.19 -40.60
CA LEU A 873 -32.71 5.06 -39.56
C LEU A 873 -32.93 6.06 -38.43
N GLY A 874 -33.45 7.25 -38.72
CA GLY A 874 -33.76 8.28 -37.73
C GLY A 874 -34.65 7.80 -36.58
N THR A 875 -35.57 6.85 -36.82
CA THR A 875 -36.43 6.28 -35.76
C THR A 875 -35.69 5.35 -34.80
N TYR A 876 -34.50 4.91 -35.18
CA TYR A 876 -33.62 4.02 -34.42
C TYR A 876 -32.43 4.77 -33.80
N PHE A 877 -32.33 6.08 -34.02
CA PHE A 877 -31.22 6.89 -33.53
C PHE A 877 -31.25 6.99 -32.00
N VAL A 878 -30.07 6.86 -31.38
CA VAL A 878 -29.87 7.02 -29.95
C VAL A 878 -28.63 7.87 -29.70
N ASP A 879 -28.79 8.89 -28.85
CA ASP A 879 -27.72 9.62 -28.18
C ASP A 879 -27.98 9.49 -26.68
N ALA A 880 -27.24 8.59 -26.02
CA ALA A 880 -27.47 8.25 -24.61
C ALA A 880 -27.23 9.46 -23.70
N HIS A 881 -26.17 10.24 -23.94
CA HIS A 881 -25.90 11.46 -23.17
C HIS A 881 -27.02 12.49 -23.34
N ALA A 882 -27.56 12.65 -24.56
CA ALA A 882 -28.69 13.55 -24.79
C ALA A 882 -29.96 13.07 -24.10
N SER A 883 -30.27 11.77 -24.16
CA SER A 883 -31.48 11.19 -23.55
C SER A 883 -31.46 11.30 -22.02
N MET A 884 -30.27 11.17 -21.41
CA MET A 884 -30.10 11.45 -19.98
C MET A 884 -30.27 12.94 -19.70
N ALA A 885 -29.60 13.81 -20.46
CA ALA A 885 -29.67 15.26 -20.25
C ALA A 885 -31.11 15.80 -20.39
N SER A 886 -31.92 15.27 -21.31
CA SER A 886 -33.31 15.70 -21.49
C SER A 886 -34.19 15.44 -20.27
N VAL A 887 -33.87 14.44 -19.44
CA VAL A 887 -34.59 14.23 -18.17
C VAL A 887 -34.19 15.28 -17.13
N LEU A 888 -32.96 15.77 -17.15
CA LEU A 888 -32.57 16.93 -16.33
C LEU A 888 -33.30 18.19 -16.79
N ASP A 889 -33.40 18.39 -18.11
CA ASP A 889 -34.18 19.49 -18.70
C ASP A 889 -35.66 19.41 -18.29
N GLU A 890 -36.27 18.22 -18.35
CA GLU A 890 -37.65 17.94 -17.89
C GLU A 890 -37.84 18.35 -16.42
N LEU A 891 -36.96 17.87 -15.54
CA LEU A 891 -37.03 18.15 -14.11
C LEU A 891 -36.75 19.61 -13.76
N TYR A 892 -35.94 20.32 -14.56
CA TYR A 892 -35.74 21.75 -14.40
C TYR A 892 -36.98 22.54 -14.85
N ALA A 893 -37.54 22.18 -16.01
CA ALA A 893 -38.74 22.84 -16.56
C ALA A 893 -39.97 22.67 -15.65
N ASN A 894 -40.07 21.56 -14.93
CA ASN A 894 -41.16 21.31 -13.97
C ASN A 894 -40.84 21.75 -12.53
N HIS A 895 -39.73 22.46 -12.31
CA HIS A 895 -39.25 22.96 -11.02
C HIS A 895 -38.92 21.89 -9.95
N THR A 896 -38.76 20.62 -10.35
CA THR A 896 -38.24 19.58 -9.46
C THR A 896 -36.74 19.77 -9.19
N LEU A 897 -35.99 20.19 -10.22
CA LEU A 897 -34.64 20.72 -10.08
C LEU A 897 -34.69 22.25 -10.15
N THR A 898 -33.94 22.91 -9.26
CA THR A 898 -33.80 24.35 -9.26
C THR A 898 -32.33 24.71 -9.11
N TRP A 899 -31.89 25.75 -9.81
CA TRP A 899 -30.54 26.27 -9.74
C TRP A 899 -30.51 27.55 -8.91
N HIS A 900 -29.46 27.70 -8.10
CA HIS A 900 -29.20 28.90 -7.31
C HIS A 900 -27.87 29.51 -7.74
N ASP A 901 -27.90 30.75 -8.21
CA ASP A 901 -26.67 31.50 -8.48
C ASP A 901 -26.01 31.96 -7.18
N THR A 902 -24.68 31.97 -7.20
CA THR A 902 -23.83 32.51 -6.14
C THR A 902 -22.66 33.27 -6.77
N ASP A 903 -21.97 34.08 -5.97
CA ASP A 903 -20.76 34.80 -6.42
C ASP A 903 -19.65 33.87 -6.93
N SER A 904 -19.71 32.58 -6.60
CA SER A 904 -18.72 31.56 -6.96
C SER A 904 -19.18 30.54 -8.01
N GLY A 905 -20.29 30.78 -8.74
CA GLY A 905 -20.71 29.94 -9.86
C GLY A 905 -21.90 29.00 -9.60
N GLY A 906 -22.65 29.19 -8.51
CA GLY A 906 -23.96 28.57 -8.25
C GLY A 906 -23.98 27.06 -7.90
N TYR A 907 -25.17 26.51 -7.68
CA TYR A 907 -25.41 25.10 -7.36
C TYR A 907 -26.88 24.66 -7.55
N LEU A 908 -27.13 23.36 -7.78
CA LEU A 908 -28.50 22.81 -7.72
C LEU A 908 -29.02 22.71 -6.29
N SER A 909 -30.31 22.99 -6.07
CA SER A 909 -30.97 22.83 -4.77
C SER A 909 -30.71 21.42 -4.20
N ARG A 910 -30.39 21.35 -2.90
CA ARG A 910 -30.15 20.09 -2.22
C ARG A 910 -31.45 19.48 -1.73
N ASN A 911 -31.56 18.15 -1.84
CA ASN A 911 -32.78 17.42 -1.47
C ASN A 911 -33.20 17.69 -0.02
N GLU A 912 -34.50 17.56 0.24
CA GLU A 912 -35.10 17.74 1.57
C GLU A 912 -34.48 16.85 2.65
N GLY A 913 -34.47 17.35 3.89
CA GLY A 913 -34.00 16.64 5.07
C GLY A 913 -32.56 17.01 5.47
N SER A 914 -32.30 16.95 6.78
CA SER A 914 -31.01 17.29 7.36
C SER A 914 -29.89 16.37 6.89
N CYS A 915 -28.66 16.88 6.93
CA CYS A 915 -27.45 16.08 6.75
C CYS A 915 -26.35 16.60 7.68
N ARG A 916 -25.77 15.69 8.47
CA ARG A 916 -24.68 15.95 9.43
C ARG A 916 -23.36 15.30 9.00
N PHE A 917 -23.28 14.82 7.76
CA PHE A 917 -22.10 14.09 7.31
C PHE A 917 -20.82 14.93 7.39
N CYS A 918 -20.82 16.18 6.94
CA CYS A 918 -19.59 17.00 6.93
C CYS A 918 -19.23 17.61 8.29
N VAL A 919 -20.20 17.72 9.20
CA VAL A 919 -20.04 18.35 10.52
C VAL A 919 -20.86 17.58 11.54
N ASN A 920 -20.17 16.84 12.40
CA ASN A 920 -20.75 16.08 13.50
C ASN A 920 -19.72 15.95 14.65
N ARG A 921 -20.05 15.20 15.70
CA ARG A 921 -19.19 15.03 16.88
C ARG A 921 -17.91 14.22 16.63
N HIS A 922 -17.87 13.43 15.56
CA HIS A 922 -16.74 12.55 15.23
C HIS A 922 -15.77 13.23 14.27
N TRP A 923 -16.26 14.11 13.39
CA TRP A 923 -15.41 14.89 12.49
C TRP A 923 -16.06 16.20 12.02
N GLN A 924 -15.21 17.17 11.69
CA GLN A 924 -15.58 18.46 11.13
C GLN A 924 -14.66 18.78 9.94
N PHE A 925 -15.21 18.86 8.74
CA PHE A 925 -14.43 19.17 7.55
C PHE A 925 -14.25 20.69 7.39
N PRO A 926 -13.08 21.17 6.92
CA PRO A 926 -12.78 22.61 6.81
C PRO A 926 -13.74 23.46 5.97
N ASN A 927 -14.45 22.89 4.99
CA ASN A 927 -15.46 23.59 4.19
C ASN A 927 -16.90 23.47 4.74
N GLU A 928 -17.07 22.79 5.88
CA GLU A 928 -18.36 22.47 6.51
C GLU A 928 -19.45 22.01 5.50
N CYS A 929 -20.73 22.18 5.83
CA CYS A 929 -21.81 21.99 4.87
C CYS A 929 -22.14 23.33 4.19
N ARG A 930 -21.72 23.50 2.93
CA ARG A 930 -22.01 24.70 2.12
C ARG A 930 -23.48 24.95 1.79
N TYR A 931 -24.36 24.02 2.18
CA TYR A 931 -25.77 23.99 1.77
C TYR A 931 -26.75 24.07 2.93
N ASP A 932 -26.29 24.47 4.13
CA ASP A 932 -27.13 24.72 5.31
C ASP A 932 -27.92 23.51 5.84
N LYS A 933 -27.63 22.30 5.35
CA LYS A 933 -28.34 21.05 5.75
C LYS A 933 -28.11 20.64 7.20
N THR A 934 -27.14 21.27 7.85
CA THR A 934 -26.89 21.17 9.29
C THR A 934 -27.82 22.04 10.13
N HIS A 935 -28.68 22.87 9.55
CA HIS A 935 -29.65 23.67 10.31
C HIS A 935 -31.06 23.06 10.27
N GLU A 936 -31.30 22.15 9.34
CA GLU A 936 -32.54 21.37 9.31
C GLU A 936 -32.61 20.38 10.50
N PRO A 937 -33.81 20.20 11.09
CA PRO A 937 -34.01 19.27 12.19
C PRO A 937 -33.87 17.81 11.69
N PRO A 938 -33.05 16.97 12.35
CA PRO A 938 -32.93 15.57 11.97
C PRO A 938 -34.18 14.79 12.36
N PRO A 939 -34.52 13.72 11.62
CA PRO A 939 -35.52 12.77 12.07
C PRO A 939 -35.05 12.08 13.37
N PRO A 940 -35.96 11.45 14.13
CA PRO A 940 -35.59 10.66 15.30
C PRO A 940 -34.51 9.64 14.97
N ALA A 941 -33.56 9.44 15.89
CA ALA A 941 -32.51 8.46 15.76
C ALA A 941 -33.07 7.07 15.38
N GLY A 942 -32.45 6.41 14.41
CA GLY A 942 -32.89 5.11 13.90
C GLY A 942 -34.14 5.10 13.00
N PHE A 943 -34.88 6.20 12.87
CA PHE A 943 -36.10 6.26 12.03
C PHE A 943 -35.81 5.85 10.57
N LEU A 944 -34.82 6.48 9.92
CA LEU A 944 -34.46 6.18 8.53
C LEU A 944 -33.97 4.74 8.36
N ALA A 945 -33.30 4.16 9.36
CA ALA A 945 -32.88 2.76 9.32
C ALA A 945 -34.08 1.80 9.35
N LYS A 946 -35.12 2.11 10.14
CA LYS A 946 -36.38 1.36 10.15
C LYS A 946 -37.14 1.50 8.83
N VAL A 947 -37.17 2.70 8.25
CA VAL A 947 -37.74 2.95 6.91
C VAL A 947 -37.05 2.07 5.88
N ALA A 948 -35.72 2.09 5.79
CA ALA A 948 -34.97 1.26 4.85
C ALA A 948 -35.26 -0.24 5.02
N ARG A 949 -35.31 -0.73 6.27
CA ARG A 949 -35.66 -2.12 6.56
C ARG A 949 -37.07 -2.48 6.09
N HIS A 950 -38.04 -1.59 6.31
CA HIS A 950 -39.41 -1.81 5.84
C HIS A 950 -39.48 -1.85 4.32
N LEU A 951 -38.85 -0.89 3.63
CA LEU A 951 -38.86 -0.82 2.18
C LEU A 951 -38.25 -2.06 1.54
N VAL A 952 -37.17 -2.60 2.10
CA VAL A 952 -36.59 -3.89 1.65
C VAL A 952 -37.56 -5.05 1.89
N ALA A 953 -38.19 -5.10 3.06
CA ALA A 953 -39.12 -6.18 3.40
C ALA A 953 -40.37 -6.22 2.49
N THR A 954 -40.81 -5.05 1.99
CA THR A 954 -41.98 -4.92 1.12
C THR A 954 -41.61 -4.67 -0.35
N GLY A 955 -40.32 -4.68 -0.69
CA GLY A 955 -39.83 -4.22 -1.99
C GLY A 955 -39.81 -5.28 -3.09
N LYS A 956 -39.90 -6.56 -2.72
CA LYS A 956 -39.92 -7.66 -3.69
C LYS A 956 -41.20 -7.62 -4.53
N PRO A 957 -41.12 -7.68 -5.87
CA PRO A 957 -42.30 -7.83 -6.72
C PRO A 957 -43.14 -9.03 -6.31
N ALA A 958 -44.47 -8.94 -6.47
CA ALA A 958 -45.33 -10.11 -6.31
C ALA A 958 -44.89 -11.19 -7.31
N ALA A 959 -44.81 -12.46 -6.88
CA ALA A 959 -44.42 -13.55 -7.77
C ALA A 959 -45.38 -13.60 -8.97
N GLU A 960 -44.89 -13.27 -10.16
CA GLU A 960 -45.60 -13.55 -11.40
C GLU A 960 -45.79 -15.07 -11.47
N ASN A 961 -47.02 -15.52 -11.70
CA ASN A 961 -47.30 -16.93 -11.93
C ASN A 961 -46.46 -17.41 -13.11
N ALA A 962 -45.42 -18.18 -12.81
CA ALA A 962 -44.53 -18.77 -13.79
C ALA A 962 -45.29 -19.76 -14.68
N THR A 963 -45.73 -19.29 -15.84
CA THR A 963 -45.99 -20.15 -17.00
C THR A 963 -44.95 -19.87 -18.06
N THR A 964 -44.15 -20.91 -18.33
CA THR A 964 -43.19 -21.11 -19.45
C THR A 964 -42.00 -20.14 -19.45
N GLY A 965 -40.74 -20.53 -19.31
CA GLY A 965 -40.08 -21.81 -19.51
C GLY A 965 -38.89 -21.63 -20.47
N ALA A 966 -37.76 -21.10 -19.98
CA ALA A 966 -36.41 -21.32 -20.52
C ALA A 966 -35.36 -20.91 -19.46
N PRO A 967 -34.25 -21.65 -19.29
CA PRO A 967 -33.21 -21.34 -18.31
C PRO A 967 -32.32 -20.19 -18.78
N LEU A 968 -31.85 -19.38 -17.81
CA LEU A 968 -30.86 -18.29 -17.95
C LEU A 968 -29.53 -18.74 -18.54
#